data_AF-A0A7X8U7Z4-F1
#
_entry.id   AF-A0A7X8U7Z4-F1
#
_cell.length_a   1.000
_cell.length_b   1.000
_cell.length_c   1.000
_cell.angle_alpha   90.00
_cell.angle_beta   90.00
_cell.angle_gamma   90.00
#
_symmetry.space_group_name_H-M   'P 1'
#
loop_
_entity.id
_entity.type
_entity.pdbx_description
1 polymer ?
#
loop_
_entity_poly.entity_id
_entity_poly.type
_entity_poly.pdbx_seq_one_letter_code
_entity_poly.pdbx_strand_id
1 'polypeptide(L)'
;MTMLNVNIDGQELKGYAGQTILELARENGIEIPTLCHDERLKIYGACGLCVVEIEGSNKLARACATEISQGMVVQTDTDKVRASRKMTLELLLSDHSGDCRPPCVKACPAHTDCQGYVGLIANGEYLEALKLIREQIPLPASIGMVCPHPCEEACRRQLLEAPIAIAALKTFAAEQDIYNEYPFIPVPKDYTGKSVAIIGAGPAGLTAAYYLALEGHEVIIYEAMPQAGGMLRYGIPQYRLPKEILDQEIRIIEAMGVEIICNTRINRDVSFDYIRQNHDAVFIGVGAWKYTRIGCPGEDVAGVVGGIDFLREAALNGNVQIGERVAVIGGGNTAMDAARTAVRLGAEEVMVLYRRTREEMPAEDIEIEEAEEEGVVFKFLLAPQEIIAEDGRAVAIRCQKMRLGEPDSSGRRKPVPIEGAEELIPVDMIIAAIGQQVDVSDLPEIQIDKWKCIGTDSNSLQTNLPGVFAGGDAVTGPGIAVEAIAQGKKAALAMHAYISGEEQPLAGTFTVERTGLTADDFADVERVERVKVVHRDPAVRRHDFLEIAGRMTPEQAKQEGSRCLECGCQDYFECKLIKYAGEYQVDPQRISGDKHPVMAGDDHPFIERDAAKCILCGLCIRICDEYMGVGALGLVHRGFDSLVKPEFGRPLLDSPCISCGQCVSVCPTGALIERNTHLKNVPLAMDEVSSHCSFCGLGCGQVISTRGESVFKIVPEQGEVLCAKGRFGFTAQPQRLTLPLIRVGENFAECSWDEALTFVAKKALAVKAKSKPGSIAIFASPALTLEEAMLAASWKDLLATEQLSSFSPDCGRGLVNVLGENQSTCSLEEMNGTNLILMLGSFNQNQVLPARIRSAVGQGAELVVISPEKTLVDDIAKIKVCPDNNTAFIREILAALIEQSLINEQFVHAKAQGYEELRSALKTTAAGTEAQAVALAYGQAKKAIIVVDGYTVSAAAVELMADMMVMTGKVDTARNGIIIINPGANANGIWRSGFNRDGVELTREIMAGEIKGAFILGEDPVGAGLLDAQSLSGMDFLMVASPFVTDTAALADVVLPLSTPLENEGIYITADGKTVRLQPAKDAPAGRSNLDIWMDLGLRMDPLRGNDFRNVLRGAMSQCCSDTSFDQAKLGIGTDGPIFVPVKITDPTLLKFRV
;
A
#
# COMPACT_ATOMS: atom_id res chain seq x y z
N MET A 1 -34.86 16.54 -21.14
CA MET A 1 -34.31 17.70 -20.40
C MET A 1 -33.88 18.76 -21.41
N THR A 2 -34.00 20.04 -21.09
CA THR A 2 -33.54 21.13 -21.96
C THR A 2 -32.02 21.20 -21.91
N MET A 3 -31.37 21.10 -23.07
CA MET A 3 -29.91 21.24 -23.18
C MET A 3 -29.51 22.72 -23.19
N LEU A 4 -28.43 23.03 -22.49
CA LEU A 4 -27.87 24.37 -22.33
C LEU A 4 -26.43 24.38 -22.85
N ASN A 5 -26.04 25.45 -23.52
CA ASN A 5 -24.65 25.66 -23.94
C ASN A 5 -23.92 26.53 -22.91
N VAL A 6 -22.72 26.11 -22.52
CA VAL A 6 -21.86 26.78 -21.53
C VAL A 6 -20.43 26.76 -22.03
N ASN A 7 -19.68 27.83 -21.83
CA ASN A 7 -18.24 27.88 -22.09
C ASN A 7 -17.48 27.75 -20.75
N ILE A 8 -16.56 26.79 -20.63
CA ILE A 8 -15.64 26.67 -19.49
C ILE A 8 -14.21 26.69 -20.01
N ASP A 9 -13.42 27.69 -19.59
CA ASP A 9 -12.02 27.89 -20.01
C ASP A 9 -11.80 27.84 -21.54
N GLY A 10 -12.75 28.40 -22.30
CA GLY A 10 -12.72 28.43 -23.75
C GLY A 10 -13.34 27.19 -24.43
N GLN A 11 -13.73 26.16 -23.67
CA GLN A 11 -14.38 24.96 -24.21
C GLN A 11 -15.91 25.11 -24.23
N GLU A 12 -16.52 24.92 -25.41
CA GLU A 12 -17.98 24.92 -25.57
C GLU A 12 -18.58 23.56 -25.19
N LEU A 13 -19.28 23.52 -24.06
CA LEU A 13 -19.85 22.33 -23.46
C LEU A 13 -21.38 22.36 -23.50
N LYS A 14 -21.99 21.17 -23.45
CA LYS A 14 -23.44 21.00 -23.39
C LYS A 14 -23.83 20.29 -22.10
N GLY A 15 -24.67 20.94 -21.31
CA GLY A 15 -25.25 20.35 -20.10
C GLY A 15 -26.76 20.40 -20.10
N TYR A 16 -27.39 19.91 -19.03
CA TYR A 16 -28.85 19.96 -18.87
C TYR A 16 -29.28 20.94 -17.77
N ALA A 17 -30.48 21.51 -17.88
CA ALA A 17 -31.04 22.38 -16.84
C ALA A 17 -31.11 21.66 -15.49
N GLY A 18 -30.58 22.29 -14.44
CA GLY A 18 -30.44 21.73 -13.09
C GLY A 18 -29.06 21.11 -12.78
N GLN A 19 -28.19 20.95 -13.79
CA GLN A 19 -26.81 20.52 -13.60
C GLN A 19 -25.96 21.67 -13.04
N THR A 20 -25.03 21.37 -12.14
CA THR A 20 -24.09 22.36 -11.60
C THR A 20 -22.88 22.55 -12.51
N ILE A 21 -22.17 23.68 -12.35
CA ILE A 21 -20.91 23.94 -13.06
C ILE A 21 -19.88 22.84 -12.77
N LEU A 22 -19.79 22.37 -11.52
CA LEU A 22 -18.82 21.33 -11.13
C LEU A 22 -19.12 19.98 -11.79
N GLU A 23 -20.39 19.58 -11.85
CA GLU A 23 -20.80 18.34 -12.54
C GLU A 23 -20.43 18.40 -14.02
N LEU A 24 -20.81 19.49 -14.70
CA LEU A 24 -20.49 19.69 -16.12
C LEU A 24 -18.98 19.70 -16.38
N ALA A 25 -18.20 20.36 -15.52
CA ALA A 25 -16.75 20.39 -15.63
C ALA A 25 -16.14 18.98 -15.51
N ARG A 26 -16.56 18.20 -14.51
CA ARG A 26 -16.05 16.84 -14.28
C ARG A 26 -16.38 15.87 -15.41
N GLU A 27 -17.60 15.91 -15.92
CA GLU A 27 -18.03 15.09 -17.07
C GLU A 27 -17.18 15.35 -18.32
N ASN A 28 -16.54 16.51 -18.41
CA ASN A 28 -15.70 16.93 -19.54
C ASN A 28 -14.20 17.01 -19.20
N GLY A 29 -13.78 16.41 -18.07
CA GLY A 29 -12.36 16.32 -17.70
C GLY A 29 -11.72 17.64 -17.24
N ILE A 30 -12.52 18.64 -16.86
CA ILE A 30 -12.04 19.92 -16.33
C ILE A 30 -11.94 19.83 -14.79
N GLU A 31 -10.73 19.92 -14.24
CA GLU A 31 -10.51 19.84 -12.79
C GLU A 31 -10.87 21.17 -12.10
N ILE A 32 -11.83 21.10 -11.18
CA ILE A 32 -12.12 22.18 -10.22
C ILE A 32 -11.88 21.64 -8.80
N PRO A 33 -10.92 22.21 -8.04
CA PRO A 33 -10.55 21.71 -6.72
C PRO A 33 -11.70 21.65 -5.71
N THR A 34 -11.78 20.54 -4.96
CA THR A 34 -12.78 20.36 -3.88
C THR A 34 -12.20 19.56 -2.72
N LEU A 35 -12.51 19.97 -1.48
CA LEU A 35 -12.23 19.20 -0.26
C LEU A 35 -13.48 18.70 0.47
N CYS A 36 -14.68 19.22 0.17
CA CYS A 36 -15.93 18.86 0.88
C CYS A 36 -17.03 18.30 -0.04
N HIS A 37 -16.66 17.77 -1.21
CA HIS A 37 -17.60 17.30 -2.22
C HIS A 37 -17.47 15.80 -2.46
N ASP A 38 -18.61 15.10 -2.48
CA ASP A 38 -18.78 13.71 -2.90
C ASP A 38 -20.11 13.65 -3.69
N GLU A 39 -20.13 12.95 -4.81
CA GLU A 39 -21.30 12.89 -5.73
C GLU A 39 -22.51 12.16 -5.14
N ARG A 40 -22.31 11.32 -4.11
CA ARG A 40 -23.37 10.58 -3.42
C ARG A 40 -24.10 11.43 -2.38
N LEU A 41 -23.62 12.65 -2.13
CA LEU A 41 -24.10 13.53 -1.08
C LEU A 41 -24.77 14.77 -1.64
N LYS A 42 -25.63 15.40 -0.82
CA LYS A 42 -26.23 16.69 -1.19
C LYS A 42 -25.15 17.78 -1.33
N ILE A 43 -25.48 18.87 -2.01
CA ILE A 43 -24.57 20.01 -2.13
C ILE A 43 -24.38 20.66 -0.76
N TYR A 44 -23.13 20.82 -0.32
CA TYR A 44 -22.76 21.48 0.94
C TYR A 44 -22.00 22.78 0.70
N GLY A 45 -21.00 22.71 -0.19
CA GLY A 45 -20.25 23.87 -0.64
C GLY A 45 -19.63 24.69 0.50
N ALA A 46 -19.03 24.06 1.52
CA ALA A 46 -18.40 24.78 2.64
C ALA A 46 -16.91 25.12 2.41
N CYS A 47 -16.12 24.20 1.84
CA CYS A 47 -14.65 24.33 1.79
C CYS A 47 -14.09 25.53 1.02
N GLY A 48 -14.85 26.17 0.13
CA GLY A 48 -14.42 27.38 -0.57
C GLY A 48 -13.42 27.21 -1.73
N LEU A 49 -12.92 25.99 -2.00
CA LEU A 49 -11.95 25.76 -3.07
C LEU A 49 -12.53 25.76 -4.50
N CYS A 50 -13.77 25.30 -4.65
CA CYS A 50 -14.44 25.19 -5.95
C CYS A 50 -14.92 26.53 -6.55
N VAL A 51 -14.32 27.64 -6.11
CA VAL A 51 -14.66 28.97 -6.61
C VAL A 51 -14.22 29.13 -8.06
N VAL A 52 -15.08 29.76 -8.86
CA VAL A 52 -14.87 30.08 -10.28
C VAL A 52 -15.34 31.50 -10.57
N GLU A 53 -14.84 32.07 -11.65
CA GLU A 53 -15.27 33.37 -12.15
C GLU A 53 -16.28 33.18 -13.28
N ILE A 54 -17.37 33.93 -13.25
CA ILE A 54 -18.42 33.89 -14.29
C ILE A 54 -18.45 35.26 -14.96
N GLU A 55 -18.39 35.30 -16.28
CA GLU A 55 -18.41 36.55 -17.04
C GLU A 55 -19.69 37.36 -16.72
N GLY A 56 -19.50 38.65 -16.44
CA GLY A 56 -20.59 39.55 -16.00
C GLY A 56 -20.93 39.50 -14.51
N SER A 57 -20.34 38.60 -13.72
CA SER A 57 -20.44 38.59 -12.26
C SER A 57 -19.24 39.26 -11.60
N ASN A 58 -19.48 40.15 -10.63
CA ASN A 58 -18.41 40.75 -9.83
C ASN A 58 -17.91 39.83 -8.69
N LYS A 59 -18.65 38.76 -8.39
CA LYS A 59 -18.36 37.81 -7.30
C LYS A 59 -17.94 36.46 -7.86
N LEU A 60 -17.02 35.79 -7.15
CA LEU A 60 -16.71 34.39 -7.41
C LEU A 60 -17.92 33.52 -7.02
N ALA A 61 -18.25 32.56 -7.87
CA ALA A 61 -19.33 31.61 -7.66
C ALA A 61 -18.77 30.26 -7.19
N ARG A 62 -19.52 29.50 -6.38
CA ARG A 62 -19.14 28.14 -6.00
C ARG A 62 -19.61 27.18 -7.09
N ALA A 63 -18.70 26.54 -7.82
CA ALA A 63 -19.04 25.66 -8.92
C ALA A 63 -19.96 24.49 -8.50
N CYS A 64 -19.77 23.95 -7.29
CA CYS A 64 -20.57 22.84 -6.75
C CYS A 64 -22.03 23.18 -6.43
N ALA A 65 -22.39 24.47 -6.37
CA ALA A 65 -23.73 24.91 -5.96
C ALA A 65 -24.40 25.84 -6.98
N THR A 66 -23.70 26.15 -8.08
CA THR A 66 -24.20 27.07 -9.10
C THR A 66 -24.68 26.25 -10.29
N GLU A 67 -25.99 26.31 -10.57
CA GLU A 67 -26.58 25.68 -11.75
C GLU A 67 -26.12 26.38 -13.03
N ILE A 68 -25.94 25.61 -14.10
CA ILE A 68 -25.59 26.13 -15.41
C ILE A 68 -26.75 26.88 -16.06
N SER A 69 -26.44 27.89 -16.87
CA SER A 69 -27.42 28.67 -17.62
C SER A 69 -26.97 28.90 -19.06
N GLN A 70 -27.93 29.17 -19.96
CA GLN A 70 -27.66 29.31 -21.38
C GLN A 70 -26.67 30.47 -21.65
N GLY A 71 -25.57 30.16 -22.33
CA GLY A 71 -24.54 31.13 -22.70
C GLY A 71 -23.64 31.55 -21.53
N MET A 72 -23.65 30.82 -20.42
CA MET A 72 -22.75 31.06 -19.29
C MET A 72 -21.29 30.86 -19.73
N VAL A 73 -20.41 31.79 -19.35
CA VAL A 73 -18.96 31.70 -19.58
C VAL A 73 -18.25 31.65 -18.22
N VAL A 74 -17.49 30.59 -17.98
CA VAL A 74 -16.83 30.30 -16.71
C VAL A 74 -15.32 30.23 -16.91
N GLN A 75 -14.56 30.85 -16.01
CA GLN A 75 -13.10 30.76 -15.95
C GLN A 75 -12.69 30.15 -14.60
N THR A 76 -11.85 29.11 -14.63
CA THR A 76 -11.54 28.30 -13.45
C THR A 76 -10.16 28.58 -12.82
N ASP A 77 -9.28 29.32 -13.50
CA ASP A 77 -7.90 29.59 -13.04
C ASP A 77 -7.43 31.06 -13.23
N THR A 78 -8.31 32.04 -12.97
CA THR A 78 -7.90 33.46 -12.98
C THR A 78 -7.03 33.81 -11.76
N ASP A 79 -6.23 34.88 -11.82
CA ASP A 79 -5.44 35.36 -10.67
C ASP A 79 -6.29 35.56 -9.41
N LYS A 80 -7.54 36.02 -9.59
CA LYS A 80 -8.52 36.21 -8.52
C LYS A 80 -8.96 34.88 -7.91
N VAL A 81 -9.19 33.86 -8.73
CA VAL A 81 -9.52 32.50 -8.28
C VAL A 81 -8.33 31.88 -7.54
N ARG A 82 -7.12 31.96 -8.11
CA ARG A 82 -5.88 31.44 -7.47
C ARG A 82 -5.63 32.08 -6.12
N ALA A 83 -5.77 33.41 -6.01
CA ALA A 83 -5.61 34.13 -4.75
C ALA A 83 -6.66 33.70 -3.70
N SER A 84 -7.91 33.51 -4.11
CA SER A 84 -8.97 33.04 -3.21
C SER A 84 -8.72 31.60 -2.71
N ARG A 85 -8.28 30.70 -3.59
CA ARG A 85 -7.93 29.31 -3.23
C ARG A 85 -6.74 29.27 -2.28
N LYS A 86 -5.68 30.03 -2.59
CA LYS A 86 -4.49 30.15 -1.74
C LYS A 86 -4.83 30.61 -0.32
N MET A 87 -5.57 31.72 -0.18
CA MET A 87 -6.02 32.22 1.12
C MET A 87 -6.85 31.18 1.89
N THR A 88 -7.74 30.47 1.19
CA THR A 88 -8.57 29.42 1.80
C THR A 88 -7.71 28.26 2.33
N LEU A 89 -6.73 27.81 1.57
CA LEU A 89 -5.82 26.74 1.98
C LEU A 89 -4.92 27.18 3.14
N GLU A 90 -4.40 28.41 3.12
CA GLU A 90 -3.61 28.97 4.23
C GLU A 90 -4.41 29.02 5.53
N LEU A 91 -5.71 29.37 5.47
CA LEU A 91 -6.61 29.31 6.63
C LEU A 91 -6.79 27.88 7.15
N LEU A 92 -7.09 26.92 6.26
CA LEU A 92 -7.25 25.51 6.64
C LEU A 92 -5.96 24.93 7.27
N LEU A 93 -4.79 25.33 6.77
CA LEU A 93 -3.50 24.87 7.26
C LEU A 93 -3.05 25.54 8.56
N SER A 94 -3.56 26.73 8.89
CA SER A 94 -3.21 27.45 10.13
C SER A 94 -3.58 26.69 11.40
N ASP A 95 -4.58 25.82 11.30
CA ASP A 95 -5.16 25.01 12.40
C ASP A 95 -4.82 23.51 12.25
N HIS A 96 -4.16 23.14 11.15
CA HIS A 96 -3.76 21.76 10.88
C HIS A 96 -2.49 21.40 11.67
N SER A 97 -2.51 20.33 12.45
CA SER A 97 -1.34 19.86 13.19
C SER A 97 -1.12 18.36 13.03
N GLY A 98 0.04 18.01 12.49
CA GLY A 98 0.42 16.64 12.18
C GLY A 98 1.69 16.65 11.34
N ASP A 99 2.47 15.57 11.39
CA ASP A 99 3.66 15.47 10.55
C ASP A 99 3.26 14.92 9.19
N CYS A 100 3.25 15.77 8.17
CA CYS A 100 3.00 15.28 6.81
C CYS A 100 4.12 14.33 6.37
N ARG A 101 5.36 14.62 6.78
CA ARG A 101 6.54 13.75 6.57
C ARG A 101 7.29 13.59 7.89
N PRO A 102 7.84 12.39 8.18
CA PRO A 102 8.48 12.12 9.45
C PRO A 102 9.85 12.81 9.58
N PRO A 103 10.31 13.11 10.82
CA PRO A 103 11.58 13.81 11.05
C PRO A 103 12.80 13.11 10.44
N CYS A 104 12.82 11.77 10.44
CA CYS A 104 13.92 10.98 9.89
C CYS A 104 14.10 11.16 8.37
N VAL A 105 13.02 11.48 7.63
CA VAL A 105 13.08 11.79 6.19
C VAL A 105 13.60 13.21 5.97
N LYS A 106 13.13 14.16 6.78
CA LYS A 106 13.54 15.57 6.68
C LYS A 106 15.01 15.78 7.04
N ALA A 107 15.50 15.04 8.02
CA ALA A 107 16.89 15.08 8.45
C ALA A 107 17.86 14.38 7.48
N CYS A 108 17.37 13.48 6.61
CA CYS A 108 18.22 12.87 5.59
C CYS A 108 18.49 13.88 4.45
N PRO A 109 19.76 14.20 4.12
CA PRO A 109 20.07 15.11 3.02
C PRO A 109 19.55 14.64 1.66
N ALA A 110 19.50 13.33 1.44
CA ALA A 110 18.93 12.72 0.23
C ALA A 110 17.39 12.59 0.28
N HIS A 111 16.74 12.99 1.39
CA HIS A 111 15.30 12.86 1.61
C HIS A 111 14.75 11.43 1.38
N THR A 112 15.56 10.41 1.67
CA THR A 112 15.16 8.99 1.59
C THR A 112 13.97 8.71 2.50
N ASP A 113 13.04 7.84 2.06
CA ASP A 113 11.86 7.48 2.86
C ASP A 113 12.19 6.50 3.99
N CYS A 114 12.88 7.00 5.02
CA CYS A 114 13.30 6.26 6.20
C CYS A 114 12.14 5.50 6.87
N GLN A 115 10.97 6.13 7.04
CA GLN A 115 9.83 5.46 7.66
C GLN A 115 9.27 4.37 6.75
N GLY A 116 9.11 4.65 5.45
CA GLY A 116 8.58 3.72 4.47
C GLY A 116 9.37 2.42 4.41
N TYR A 117 10.68 2.47 4.19
CA TYR A 117 11.48 1.25 4.05
C TYR A 117 11.63 0.49 5.39
N VAL A 118 11.66 1.21 6.52
CA VAL A 118 11.67 0.57 7.85
C VAL A 118 10.36 -0.20 8.09
N GLY A 119 9.22 0.37 7.70
CA GLY A 119 7.93 -0.32 7.78
C GLY A 119 7.82 -1.51 6.84
N LEU A 120 8.31 -1.38 5.60
CA LEU A 120 8.37 -2.50 4.65
C LEU A 120 9.24 -3.65 5.20
N ILE A 121 10.38 -3.35 5.82
CA ILE A 121 11.20 -4.38 6.49
C ILE A 121 10.45 -5.02 7.64
N ALA A 122 9.73 -4.25 8.47
CA ALA A 122 8.89 -4.79 9.54
C ALA A 122 7.80 -5.74 8.99
N ASN A 123 7.25 -5.41 7.82
CA ASN A 123 6.24 -6.21 7.13
C ASN A 123 6.83 -7.43 6.38
N GLY A 124 8.16 -7.52 6.23
CA GLY A 124 8.83 -8.60 5.49
C GLY A 124 9.02 -8.34 3.99
N GLU A 125 8.69 -7.14 3.52
CA GLU A 125 8.77 -6.72 2.12
C GLU A 125 10.17 -6.16 1.80
N TYR A 126 11.20 -7.00 1.91
CA TYR A 126 12.59 -6.51 1.86
C TYR A 126 13.02 -5.99 0.48
N LEU A 127 12.58 -6.65 -0.60
CA LEU A 127 12.87 -6.20 -1.95
C LEU A 127 12.18 -4.85 -2.24
N GLU A 128 10.94 -4.67 -1.78
CA GLU A 128 10.23 -3.40 -1.91
C GLU A 128 10.87 -2.30 -1.07
N ALA A 129 11.37 -2.63 0.12
CA ALA A 129 12.16 -1.71 0.93
C ALA A 129 13.41 -1.23 0.19
N LEU A 130 14.12 -2.14 -0.49
CA LEU A 130 15.28 -1.82 -1.32
C LEU A 130 14.92 -0.95 -2.53
N LYS A 131 13.86 -1.30 -3.26
CA LYS A 131 13.35 -0.49 -4.38
C LYS A 131 13.07 0.95 -3.93
N LEU A 132 12.38 1.11 -2.79
CA LEU A 132 12.08 2.41 -2.20
C LEU A 132 13.34 3.19 -1.79
N ILE A 133 14.36 2.52 -1.24
CA ILE A 133 15.65 3.17 -0.95
C ILE A 133 16.32 3.65 -2.25
N ARG A 134 16.33 2.82 -3.30
CA ARG A 134 16.95 3.13 -4.60
C ARG A 134 16.30 4.32 -5.32
N GLU A 135 15.05 4.68 -5.00
CA GLU A 135 14.42 5.92 -5.49
C GLU A 135 15.21 7.19 -5.11
N GLN A 136 15.98 7.15 -4.02
CA GLN A 136 16.74 8.29 -3.50
C GLN A 136 18.25 8.01 -3.37
N ILE A 137 18.65 6.76 -3.17
CA ILE A 137 20.04 6.36 -2.88
C ILE A 137 20.46 5.20 -3.79
N PRO A 138 21.28 5.45 -4.84
CA PRO A 138 21.74 4.39 -5.75
C PRO A 138 22.73 3.39 -5.15
N LEU A 139 23.39 3.76 -4.05
CA LEU A 139 24.40 2.96 -3.34
C LEU A 139 23.94 2.63 -1.91
N PRO A 140 22.78 1.95 -1.73
CA PRO A 140 22.14 1.79 -0.43
C PRO A 140 22.99 1.04 0.61
N ALA A 141 23.69 -0.04 0.24
CA ALA A 141 24.55 -0.81 1.14
C ALA A 141 25.75 0.03 1.58
N SER A 142 26.47 0.62 0.62
CA SER A 142 27.64 1.45 0.94
C SER A 142 27.28 2.61 1.87
N ILE A 143 26.16 3.29 1.60
CA ILE A 143 25.70 4.40 2.44
C ILE A 143 25.20 3.92 3.80
N GLY A 144 24.52 2.76 3.87
CA GLY A 144 24.09 2.18 5.14
C GLY A 144 25.26 1.89 6.09
N MET A 145 26.43 1.54 5.56
CA MET A 145 27.64 1.22 6.34
C MET A 145 28.43 2.45 6.81
N VAL A 146 28.41 3.55 6.06
CA VAL A 146 29.33 4.69 6.29
C VAL A 146 28.64 5.99 6.69
N CYS A 147 27.31 6.03 6.64
CA CYS A 147 26.53 7.23 6.95
C CYS A 147 26.56 7.57 8.45
N PRO A 148 26.74 8.85 8.82
CA PRO A 148 26.62 9.32 10.21
C PRO A 148 25.16 9.45 10.69
N HIS A 149 24.23 8.76 10.02
CA HIS A 149 22.84 8.58 10.43
C HIS A 149 22.09 9.80 11.04
N PRO A 150 22.04 10.98 10.39
CA PRO A 150 21.27 12.14 10.90
C PRO A 150 19.77 11.84 11.05
N CYS A 151 19.27 10.86 10.28
CA CYS A 151 17.92 10.32 10.41
C CYS A 151 17.66 9.62 11.76
N GLU A 152 18.68 9.02 12.38
CA GLU A 152 18.58 8.40 13.71
C GLU A 152 18.57 9.47 14.79
N GLU A 153 19.39 10.52 14.67
CA GLU A 153 19.42 11.68 15.58
C GLU A 153 18.06 12.40 15.65
N ALA A 154 17.36 12.50 14.51
CA ALA A 154 16.03 13.08 14.45
C ALA A 154 14.89 12.11 14.85
N CYS A 155 15.19 10.84 15.11
CA CYS A 155 14.18 9.82 15.39
C CYS A 155 13.45 10.09 16.71
N ARG A 156 12.12 10.21 16.68
CA ARG A 156 11.30 10.47 17.88
C ARG A 156 11.29 9.35 18.91
N ARG A 157 11.70 8.13 18.54
CA ARG A 157 11.85 7.02 19.48
C ARG A 157 12.81 7.40 20.63
N GLN A 158 13.74 8.33 20.39
CA GLN A 158 14.63 8.94 21.39
C GLN A 158 13.93 9.61 22.58
N LEU A 159 12.68 10.05 22.41
CA LEU A 159 11.89 10.60 23.50
C LEU A 159 11.48 9.52 24.52
N LEU A 160 11.59 8.23 24.15
CA LEU A 160 11.29 7.09 25.01
C LEU A 160 12.55 6.28 25.37
N GLU A 161 13.37 5.97 24.37
CA GLU A 161 14.49 5.02 24.41
C GLU A 161 15.42 5.15 23.19
N ALA A 162 16.33 4.20 22.94
CA ALA A 162 17.24 4.26 21.79
C ALA A 162 16.50 4.38 20.43
N PRO A 163 17.05 5.14 19.45
CA PRO A 163 16.43 5.31 18.14
C PRO A 163 16.33 3.99 17.36
N ILE A 164 15.62 4.03 16.25
CA ILE A 164 15.61 2.93 15.27
C ILE A 164 16.98 2.85 14.60
N ALA A 165 17.50 1.64 14.38
CA ALA A 165 18.73 1.39 13.64
C ALA A 165 18.54 1.53 12.12
N ILE A 166 18.13 2.72 11.68
CA ILE A 166 17.77 3.06 10.31
C ILE A 166 18.91 2.78 9.31
N ALA A 167 20.16 3.03 9.70
CA ALA A 167 21.33 2.77 8.85
C ALA A 167 21.58 1.26 8.67
N ALA A 168 21.52 0.49 9.77
CA ALA A 168 21.69 -0.97 9.73
C ALA A 168 20.57 -1.66 8.93
N LEU A 169 19.33 -1.19 9.08
CA LEU A 169 18.18 -1.69 8.30
C LEU A 169 18.32 -1.40 6.80
N LYS A 170 18.92 -0.26 6.43
CA LYS A 170 19.23 0.07 5.03
C LYS A 170 20.24 -0.90 4.44
N THR A 171 21.33 -1.19 5.16
CA THR A 171 22.32 -2.19 4.76
C THR A 171 21.68 -3.57 4.61
N PHE A 172 20.87 -3.99 5.59
CA PHE A 172 20.14 -5.25 5.54
C PHE A 172 19.27 -5.38 4.29
N ALA A 173 18.48 -4.36 3.96
CA ALA A 173 17.60 -4.37 2.79
C ALA A 173 18.40 -4.46 1.48
N ALA A 174 19.50 -3.72 1.35
CA ALA A 174 20.36 -3.76 0.17
C ALA A 174 20.99 -5.14 -0.05
N GLU A 175 21.39 -5.81 1.02
CA GLU A 175 22.04 -7.11 0.92
C GLU A 175 21.09 -8.27 0.58
N GLN A 176 19.77 -8.08 0.66
CA GLN A 176 18.82 -9.12 0.25
C GLN A 176 18.85 -9.42 -1.25
N ASP A 177 19.37 -8.48 -2.04
CA ASP A 177 19.32 -8.52 -3.50
C ASP A 177 20.72 -8.48 -4.14
N ILE A 178 21.69 -7.82 -3.49
CA ILE A 178 23.01 -7.54 -4.08
C ILE A 178 23.83 -8.79 -4.46
N TYR A 179 23.55 -9.93 -3.82
CA TYR A 179 24.20 -11.21 -4.09
C TYR A 179 23.31 -12.19 -4.87
N ASN A 180 22.13 -11.75 -5.31
CA ASN A 180 21.23 -12.58 -6.11
C ASN A 180 21.79 -12.77 -7.53
N GLU A 181 21.45 -13.89 -8.18
CA GLU A 181 21.86 -14.18 -9.56
C GLU A 181 21.28 -13.15 -10.53
N TYR A 182 20.07 -12.66 -10.25
CA TYR A 182 19.36 -11.64 -11.01
C TYR A 182 18.93 -10.50 -10.07
N PRO A 183 19.84 -9.57 -9.71
CA PRO A 183 19.52 -8.47 -8.82
C PRO A 183 18.52 -7.50 -9.47
N PHE A 184 17.75 -6.77 -8.67
CA PHE A 184 16.87 -5.73 -9.17
C PHE A 184 17.66 -4.57 -9.79
N ILE A 185 17.55 -4.47 -11.12
CA ILE A 185 18.09 -3.36 -11.92
C ILE A 185 16.92 -2.45 -12.31
N PRO A 186 16.97 -1.16 -11.92
CA PRO A 186 15.99 -0.17 -12.35
C PRO A 186 15.94 -0.06 -13.87
N VAL A 187 14.73 0.01 -14.44
CA VAL A 187 14.53 0.01 -15.89
C VAL A 187 14.62 1.46 -16.42
N PRO A 188 15.58 1.76 -17.31
CA PRO A 188 15.66 3.06 -17.99
C PRO A 188 14.43 3.36 -18.87
N LYS A 189 14.11 4.65 -19.03
CA LYS A 189 13.18 5.14 -20.06
C LYS A 189 13.76 4.93 -21.46
N ASP A 190 12.91 5.10 -22.48
CA ASP A 190 13.33 5.03 -23.88
C ASP A 190 14.50 5.96 -24.19
N TYR A 191 15.40 5.50 -25.07
CA TYR A 191 16.59 6.26 -25.44
C TYR A 191 16.24 7.63 -26.03
N THR A 192 16.79 8.67 -25.42
CA THR A 192 16.53 10.08 -25.75
C THR A 192 17.29 10.60 -26.97
N GLY A 193 18.32 9.87 -27.45
CA GLY A 193 19.23 10.37 -28.48
C GLY A 193 20.25 11.39 -27.98
N LYS A 194 20.39 11.54 -26.66
CA LYS A 194 21.22 12.56 -25.99
C LYS A 194 22.34 11.90 -25.19
N SER A 195 23.50 12.55 -25.14
CA SER A 195 24.68 12.04 -24.44
C SER A 195 25.17 13.00 -23.36
N VAL A 196 25.63 12.45 -22.23
CA VAL A 196 26.11 13.20 -21.08
C VAL A 196 27.45 12.66 -20.59
N ALA A 197 28.39 13.56 -20.32
CA ALA A 197 29.66 13.22 -19.68
C ALA A 197 29.66 13.57 -18.19
N ILE A 198 30.28 12.70 -17.40
CA ILE A 198 30.45 12.85 -15.96
C ILE A 198 31.93 12.76 -15.64
N ILE A 199 32.48 13.76 -14.95
CA ILE A 199 33.87 13.80 -14.54
C ILE A 199 33.96 13.43 -13.06
N GLY A 200 34.47 12.23 -12.78
CA GLY A 200 34.61 11.65 -11.45
C GLY A 200 33.51 10.63 -11.11
N ALA A 201 33.91 9.46 -10.63
CA ALA A 201 33.04 8.34 -10.25
C ALA A 201 32.90 8.20 -8.72
N GLY A 202 32.86 9.33 -8.00
CA GLY A 202 32.48 9.37 -6.58
C GLY A 202 30.96 9.28 -6.37
N PRO A 203 30.46 9.35 -5.12
CA PRO A 203 29.03 9.25 -4.81
C PRO A 203 28.14 10.18 -5.65
N ALA A 204 28.53 11.45 -5.81
CA ALA A 204 27.78 12.42 -6.61
C ALA A 204 27.76 12.05 -8.10
N GLY A 205 28.91 11.65 -8.67
CA GLY A 205 29.02 11.28 -10.08
C GLY A 205 28.28 10.00 -10.43
N LEU A 206 28.44 8.95 -9.61
CA LEU A 206 27.68 7.70 -9.76
C LEU A 206 26.17 7.93 -9.62
N THR A 207 25.76 8.81 -8.70
CA THR A 207 24.34 9.16 -8.54
C THR A 207 23.81 9.94 -9.73
N ALA A 208 24.57 10.92 -10.22
CA ALA A 208 24.18 11.66 -11.42
C ALA A 208 24.03 10.71 -12.62
N ALA A 209 24.98 9.77 -12.77
CA ALA A 209 24.96 8.77 -13.83
C ALA A 209 23.71 7.88 -13.75
N TYR A 210 23.41 7.38 -12.56
CA TYR A 210 22.24 6.55 -12.30
C TYR A 210 20.93 7.24 -12.74
N TYR A 211 20.70 8.49 -12.33
CA TYR A 211 19.47 9.20 -12.69
C TYR A 211 19.40 9.63 -14.15
N LEU A 212 20.53 10.03 -14.75
CA LEU A 212 20.58 10.38 -16.17
C LEU A 212 20.36 9.15 -17.08
N ALA A 213 20.90 7.99 -16.68
CA ALA A 213 20.63 6.73 -17.36
C ALA A 213 19.16 6.32 -17.22
N LEU A 214 18.56 6.49 -16.03
CA LEU A 214 17.11 6.27 -15.83
C LEU A 214 16.24 7.10 -16.77
N GLU A 215 16.65 8.34 -17.07
CA GLU A 215 15.95 9.22 -18.01
C GLU A 215 16.20 8.85 -19.50
N GLY A 216 16.97 7.80 -19.78
CA GLY A 216 17.22 7.30 -21.13
C GLY A 216 18.34 8.06 -21.87
N HIS A 217 19.23 8.75 -21.15
CA HIS A 217 20.43 9.37 -21.74
C HIS A 217 21.57 8.36 -21.86
N GLU A 218 22.42 8.52 -22.87
CA GLU A 218 23.72 7.85 -22.94
C GLU A 218 24.68 8.55 -21.97
N VAL A 219 25.29 7.80 -21.06
CA VAL A 219 26.10 8.37 -19.98
C VAL A 219 27.50 7.76 -19.97
N ILE A 220 28.51 8.62 -20.00
CA ILE A 220 29.92 8.23 -19.91
C ILE A 220 30.57 8.91 -18.71
N ILE A 221 31.16 8.12 -17.81
CA ILE A 221 31.93 8.60 -16.67
C ILE A 221 33.43 8.52 -16.99
N TYR A 222 34.15 9.63 -16.80
CA TYR A 222 35.61 9.70 -16.86
C TYR A 222 36.18 9.72 -15.44
N GLU A 223 36.90 8.68 -15.05
CA GLU A 223 37.47 8.51 -13.71
C GLU A 223 39.00 8.49 -13.77
N ALA A 224 39.65 9.32 -12.96
CA ALA A 224 41.10 9.44 -12.94
C ALA A 224 41.78 8.23 -12.27
N MET A 225 41.10 7.58 -11.33
CA MET A 225 41.58 6.43 -10.58
C MET A 225 41.39 5.10 -11.34
N PRO A 226 42.07 4.02 -10.92
CA PRO A 226 41.95 2.72 -11.60
C PRO A 226 40.57 2.05 -11.53
N GLN A 227 39.76 2.37 -10.53
CA GLN A 227 38.43 1.80 -10.30
C GLN A 227 37.46 2.88 -9.80
N ALA A 228 36.19 2.78 -10.19
CA ALA A 228 35.14 3.71 -9.77
C ALA A 228 34.78 3.57 -8.28
N GLY A 229 34.22 4.64 -7.70
CA GLY A 229 33.80 4.69 -6.29
C GLY A 229 34.34 5.90 -5.53
N GLY A 230 35.33 6.61 -6.09
CA GLY A 230 35.91 7.82 -5.49
C GLY A 230 36.30 7.63 -4.02
N MET A 231 35.91 8.57 -3.15
CA MET A 231 36.24 8.49 -1.72
C MET A 231 35.66 7.28 -0.98
N LEU A 232 34.57 6.67 -1.47
CA LEU A 232 34.07 5.42 -0.88
C LEU A 232 35.08 4.27 -1.08
N ARG A 233 35.78 4.25 -2.23
CA ARG A 233 36.81 3.25 -2.50
C ARG A 233 38.14 3.61 -1.83
N TYR A 234 38.59 4.84 -2.02
CA TYR A 234 39.97 5.22 -1.74
C TYR A 234 40.16 5.97 -0.41
N GLY A 235 39.09 6.51 0.18
CA GLY A 235 39.13 7.21 1.46
C GLY A 235 38.66 6.34 2.63
N ILE A 236 37.63 5.52 2.43
CA ILE A 236 37.06 4.69 3.49
C ILE A 236 37.79 3.34 3.54
N PRO A 237 38.27 2.87 4.71
CA PRO A 237 38.97 1.59 4.83
C PRO A 237 38.09 0.37 4.52
N GLN A 238 38.73 -0.74 4.11
CA GLN A 238 38.05 -1.99 3.75
C GLN A 238 37.26 -2.64 4.91
N TYR A 239 37.73 -2.47 6.15
CA TYR A 239 37.06 -3.04 7.32
C TYR A 239 35.74 -2.33 7.68
N ARG A 240 35.51 -1.11 7.16
CA ARG A 240 34.25 -0.35 7.29
C ARG A 240 33.35 -0.51 6.08
N LEU A 241 33.94 -0.44 4.88
CA LEU A 241 33.25 -0.61 3.62
C LEU A 241 33.98 -1.64 2.74
N PRO A 242 33.53 -2.90 2.74
CA PRO A 242 34.03 -3.93 1.84
C PRO A 242 33.93 -3.47 0.39
N LYS A 243 35.05 -3.51 -0.34
CA LYS A 243 35.11 -3.02 -1.73
C LYS A 243 34.29 -3.87 -2.70
N GLU A 244 34.14 -5.15 -2.39
CA GLU A 244 33.26 -6.05 -3.14
C GLU A 244 31.81 -5.57 -3.17
N ILE A 245 31.28 -5.05 -2.04
CA ILE A 245 29.91 -4.52 -1.96
C ILE A 245 29.77 -3.30 -2.87
N LEU A 246 30.73 -2.37 -2.79
CA LEU A 246 30.78 -1.21 -3.65
C LEU A 246 30.88 -1.61 -5.14
N ASP A 247 31.67 -2.64 -5.47
CA ASP A 247 31.78 -3.19 -6.83
C ASP A 247 30.44 -3.76 -7.32
N GLN A 248 29.67 -4.44 -6.47
CA GLN A 248 28.34 -4.93 -6.85
C GLN A 248 27.35 -3.78 -7.10
N GLU A 249 27.35 -2.73 -6.28
CA GLU A 249 26.47 -1.57 -6.49
C GLU A 249 26.84 -0.78 -7.76
N ILE A 250 28.13 -0.63 -8.05
CA ILE A 250 28.60 -0.01 -9.30
C ILE A 250 28.20 -0.85 -10.51
N ARG A 251 28.29 -2.18 -10.43
CA ARG A 251 27.83 -3.08 -11.51
C ARG A 251 26.36 -2.93 -11.85
N ILE A 252 25.51 -2.60 -10.88
CA ILE A 252 24.09 -2.30 -11.15
C ILE A 252 23.98 -1.04 -12.01
N ILE A 253 24.78 0.00 -11.74
CA ILE A 253 24.82 1.23 -12.55
C ILE A 253 25.35 0.95 -13.96
N GLU A 254 26.41 0.15 -14.09
CA GLU A 254 26.94 -0.28 -15.40
C GLU A 254 25.90 -1.11 -16.18
N ALA A 255 25.14 -1.99 -15.50
CA ALA A 255 24.10 -2.81 -16.11
C ALA A 255 22.90 -1.99 -16.63
N MET A 256 22.74 -0.74 -16.17
CA MET A 256 21.78 0.22 -16.74
C MET A 256 22.28 0.88 -18.04
N GLY A 257 23.50 0.58 -18.48
CA GLY A 257 24.08 1.11 -19.72
C GLY A 257 25.06 2.28 -19.52
N VAL A 258 25.48 2.57 -18.29
CA VAL A 258 26.49 3.60 -18.00
C VAL A 258 27.88 3.07 -18.33
N GLU A 259 28.63 3.79 -19.17
CA GLU A 259 30.03 3.48 -19.47
C GLU A 259 30.96 4.18 -18.47
N ILE A 260 31.91 3.45 -17.89
CA ILE A 260 32.89 4.01 -16.95
C ILE A 260 34.30 3.82 -17.52
N ILE A 261 34.96 4.93 -17.85
CA ILE A 261 36.32 4.99 -18.39
C ILE A 261 37.28 5.39 -17.27
N CYS A 262 37.91 4.40 -16.65
CA CYS A 262 38.91 4.59 -15.60
C CYS A 262 40.28 5.03 -16.14
N ASN A 263 41.20 5.38 -15.23
CA ASN A 263 42.56 5.86 -15.53
C ASN A 263 42.63 7.07 -16.48
N THR A 264 41.59 7.90 -16.49
CA THR A 264 41.44 9.04 -17.41
C THR A 264 41.33 10.34 -16.65
N ARG A 265 42.42 11.11 -16.61
CA ARG A 265 42.50 12.42 -15.98
C ARG A 265 42.28 13.54 -16.99
N ILE A 266 41.39 14.45 -16.66
CA ILE A 266 41.04 15.60 -17.50
C ILE A 266 42.25 16.52 -17.68
N ASN A 267 42.42 17.03 -18.89
CA ASN A 267 43.53 17.88 -19.35
C ASN A 267 44.94 17.24 -19.25
N ARG A 268 45.01 15.93 -18.95
CA ARG A 268 46.19 15.08 -19.13
C ARG A 268 45.97 14.05 -20.24
N ASP A 269 44.88 13.29 -20.13
CA ASP A 269 44.57 12.15 -21.01
C ASP A 269 43.47 12.52 -22.03
N VAL A 270 42.50 13.34 -21.62
CA VAL A 270 41.45 13.91 -22.50
C VAL A 270 41.21 15.38 -22.15
N SER A 271 41.10 16.25 -23.14
CA SER A 271 40.86 17.68 -22.89
C SER A 271 39.41 17.96 -22.47
N PHE A 272 39.21 18.88 -21.52
CA PHE A 272 37.88 19.30 -21.09
C PHE A 272 37.01 19.85 -22.24
N ASP A 273 37.61 20.61 -23.17
CA ASP A 273 36.90 21.14 -24.34
C ASP A 273 36.38 20.05 -25.27
N TYR A 274 37.15 18.98 -25.46
CA TYR A 274 36.70 17.83 -26.26
C TYR A 274 35.44 17.22 -25.64
N ILE A 275 35.42 16.98 -24.33
CA ILE A 275 34.25 16.43 -23.63
C ILE A 275 33.04 17.35 -23.83
N ARG A 276 33.21 18.67 -23.65
CA ARG A 276 32.12 19.64 -23.80
C ARG A 276 31.57 19.73 -25.23
N GLN A 277 32.38 19.48 -26.25
CA GLN A 277 31.95 19.54 -27.66
C GLN A 277 31.25 18.26 -28.14
N ASN A 278 31.48 17.13 -27.48
CA ASN A 278 30.99 15.81 -27.90
C ASN A 278 29.82 15.29 -27.06
N HIS A 279 29.39 16.03 -26.04
CA HIS A 279 28.26 15.68 -25.19
C HIS A 279 27.28 16.86 -25.07
N ASP A 280 25.98 16.58 -24.92
CA ASP A 280 24.94 17.61 -24.78
C ASP A 280 25.05 18.35 -23.43
N ALA A 281 25.57 17.68 -22.39
CA ALA A 281 25.83 18.28 -21.08
C ALA A 281 27.02 17.59 -20.36
N VAL A 282 27.60 18.28 -19.38
CA VAL A 282 28.72 17.78 -18.57
C VAL A 282 28.44 17.98 -17.08
N PHE A 283 28.69 16.95 -16.26
CA PHE A 283 28.71 17.03 -14.79
C PHE A 283 30.13 16.94 -14.25
N ILE A 284 30.48 17.81 -13.30
CA ILE A 284 31.77 17.85 -12.62
C ILE A 284 31.61 17.41 -11.16
N GLY A 285 32.11 16.22 -10.84
CA GLY A 285 32.08 15.58 -9.52
C GLY A 285 33.48 15.20 -9.02
N VAL A 286 34.46 16.10 -9.17
CA VAL A 286 35.87 15.82 -8.90
C VAL A 286 36.22 15.57 -7.43
N GLY A 287 35.40 16.02 -6.48
CA GLY A 287 35.59 15.81 -5.04
C GLY A 287 36.76 16.58 -4.41
N ALA A 288 37.04 16.32 -3.13
CA ALA A 288 38.05 17.01 -2.32
C ALA A 288 39.27 16.13 -1.99
N TRP A 289 40.16 15.92 -2.97
CA TRP A 289 41.28 14.97 -2.86
C TRP A 289 42.54 15.50 -2.18
N LYS A 290 42.62 16.79 -1.86
CA LYS A 290 43.83 17.40 -1.30
C LYS A 290 43.74 17.52 0.21
N TYR A 291 44.73 17.05 0.96
CA TYR A 291 44.73 17.23 2.41
C TYR A 291 45.10 18.67 2.82
N THR A 292 44.62 19.09 3.98
CA THR A 292 45.02 20.36 4.61
C THR A 292 46.33 20.18 5.36
N ARG A 293 47.31 21.03 5.07
CA ARG A 293 48.62 21.04 5.74
C ARG A 293 48.51 21.37 7.23
N ILE A 294 49.49 20.96 8.03
CA ILE A 294 49.51 21.18 9.49
C ILE A 294 49.76 22.66 9.78
N GLY A 295 50.58 23.32 8.96
CA GLY A 295 50.90 24.74 9.08
C GLY A 295 51.97 25.02 10.13
N CYS A 296 52.84 24.04 10.43
CA CYS A 296 53.96 24.20 11.36
C CYS A 296 55.33 23.98 10.67
N PRO A 297 56.43 24.53 11.23
CA PRO A 297 57.78 24.24 10.72
C PRO A 297 58.09 22.74 10.77
N GLY A 298 58.78 22.25 9.74
CA GLY A 298 59.17 20.83 9.63
C GLY A 298 58.12 19.92 8.97
N GLU A 299 57.00 20.45 8.48
CA GLU A 299 55.93 19.62 7.86
C GLU A 299 56.28 18.98 6.50
N ASP A 300 57.40 19.35 5.89
CA ASP A 300 57.86 18.85 4.57
C ASP A 300 58.93 17.74 4.67
N VAL A 301 59.26 17.29 5.89
CA VAL A 301 60.28 16.24 6.11
C VAL A 301 59.71 14.84 5.84
N ALA A 302 60.59 13.88 5.57
CA ALA A 302 60.18 12.50 5.38
C ALA A 302 59.52 11.94 6.66
N GLY A 303 58.47 11.14 6.52
CA GLY A 303 57.68 10.63 7.64
C GLY A 303 56.44 11.46 7.96
N VAL A 304 56.23 12.63 7.34
CA VAL A 304 54.96 13.36 7.39
C VAL A 304 54.15 13.04 6.13
N VAL A 305 52.93 12.53 6.28
CA VAL A 305 52.05 12.15 5.16
C VAL A 305 50.64 12.74 5.34
N GLY A 306 49.96 13.00 4.23
CA GLY A 306 48.55 13.41 4.25
C GLY A 306 47.64 12.23 4.61
N GLY A 307 46.59 12.46 5.40
CA GLY A 307 45.67 11.40 5.83
C GLY A 307 44.96 10.69 4.67
N ILE A 308 44.47 11.45 3.69
CA ILE A 308 43.82 10.90 2.49
C ILE A 308 44.84 10.15 1.62
N ASP A 309 46.05 10.69 1.48
CA ASP A 309 47.10 10.05 0.70
C ASP A 309 47.48 8.71 1.34
N PHE A 310 47.65 8.67 2.66
CA PHE A 310 47.91 7.44 3.41
C PHE A 310 46.81 6.39 3.21
N LEU A 311 45.54 6.78 3.37
CA LEU A 311 44.40 5.87 3.19
C LEU A 311 44.27 5.39 1.74
N ARG A 312 44.50 6.26 0.76
CA ARG A 312 44.50 5.92 -0.66
C ARG A 312 45.60 4.91 -1.00
N GLU A 313 46.82 5.15 -0.52
CA GLU A 313 47.94 4.22 -0.71
C GLU A 313 47.67 2.86 -0.05
N ALA A 314 47.06 2.86 1.15
CA ALA A 314 46.64 1.63 1.83
C ALA A 314 45.59 0.86 1.03
N ALA A 315 44.60 1.56 0.47
CA ALA A 315 43.57 0.96 -0.37
C ALA A 315 44.12 0.42 -1.70
N LEU A 316 45.10 1.08 -2.32
CA LEU A 316 45.68 0.66 -3.59
C LEU A 316 46.67 -0.50 -3.47
N ASN A 317 47.57 -0.42 -2.48
CA ASN A 317 48.74 -1.28 -2.42
C ASN A 317 48.69 -2.32 -1.31
N GLY A 318 47.81 -2.17 -0.32
CA GLY A 318 47.67 -3.06 0.85
C GLY A 318 48.84 -3.04 1.84
N ASN A 319 50.06 -2.76 1.36
CA ASN A 319 51.29 -2.65 2.14
C ASN A 319 51.85 -1.23 2.05
N VAL A 320 51.46 -0.37 2.99
CA VAL A 320 52.09 0.94 3.21
C VAL A 320 53.14 0.77 4.30
N GLN A 321 54.32 1.37 4.12
CA GLN A 321 55.32 1.40 5.18
C GLN A 321 54.80 2.23 6.36
N ILE A 322 54.59 1.59 7.51
CA ILE A 322 54.16 2.22 8.75
C ILE A 322 55.36 2.45 9.68
N GLY A 323 55.31 3.52 10.48
CA GLY A 323 56.25 3.74 11.58
C GLY A 323 55.90 2.92 12.82
N GLU A 324 56.84 2.77 13.75
CA GLU A 324 56.60 2.13 15.04
C GLU A 324 55.74 3.04 15.94
N ARG A 325 55.93 4.36 15.88
CA ARG A 325 55.22 5.37 16.71
C ARG A 325 54.57 6.45 15.85
N VAL A 326 53.28 6.29 15.61
CA VAL A 326 52.50 7.11 14.68
C VAL A 326 51.69 8.17 15.43
N ALA A 327 51.80 9.44 15.03
CA ALA A 327 50.86 10.50 15.45
C ALA A 327 49.91 10.89 14.32
N VAL A 328 48.60 10.75 14.56
CA VAL A 328 47.54 11.25 13.68
C VAL A 328 47.06 12.61 14.19
N ILE A 329 47.15 13.63 13.35
CA ILE A 329 46.75 15.00 13.68
C ILE A 329 45.34 15.26 13.16
N GLY A 330 44.36 15.39 14.05
CA GLY A 330 42.96 15.60 13.67
C GLY A 330 41.99 14.98 14.67
N GLY A 331 40.69 15.11 14.39
CA GLY A 331 39.65 14.52 15.25
C GLY A 331 38.35 14.17 14.53
N GLY A 332 38.31 14.22 13.20
CA GLY A 332 37.16 13.77 12.41
C GLY A 332 37.31 12.32 11.94
N ASN A 333 36.33 11.80 11.20
CA ASN A 333 36.30 10.41 10.75
C ASN A 333 37.55 9.98 9.96
N THR A 334 38.10 10.84 9.09
CA THR A 334 39.37 10.56 8.39
C THR A 334 40.54 10.31 9.36
N ALA A 335 40.56 10.99 10.52
CA ALA A 335 41.59 10.74 11.53
C ALA A 335 41.39 9.39 12.22
N MET A 336 40.14 8.98 12.48
CA MET A 336 39.84 7.67 13.06
C MET A 336 40.20 6.55 12.08
N ASP A 337 39.80 6.68 10.82
CA ASP A 337 40.13 5.75 9.75
C ASP A 337 41.66 5.59 9.59
N ALA A 338 42.40 6.71 9.59
CA ALA A 338 43.86 6.68 9.51
C ALA A 338 44.51 6.02 10.73
N ALA A 339 44.06 6.34 11.95
CA ALA A 339 44.59 5.76 13.18
C ALA A 339 44.36 4.24 13.24
N ARG A 340 43.13 3.80 12.98
CA ARG A 340 42.74 2.38 12.99
C ARG A 340 43.38 1.58 11.85
N THR A 341 43.62 2.22 10.71
CA THR A 341 44.41 1.64 9.61
C THR A 341 45.88 1.49 10.01
N ALA A 342 46.48 2.48 10.68
CA ALA A 342 47.85 2.40 11.18
C ALA A 342 48.04 1.25 12.20
N VAL A 343 47.07 1.04 13.09
CA VAL A 343 47.07 -0.11 14.02
C VAL A 343 47.12 -1.44 13.26
N ARG A 344 46.29 -1.60 12.22
CA ARG A 344 46.22 -2.83 11.40
C ARG A 344 47.45 -3.08 10.55
N LEU A 345 48.16 -2.02 10.16
CA LEU A 345 49.43 -2.14 9.46
C LEU A 345 50.60 -2.49 10.38
N GLY A 346 50.37 -2.56 11.69
CA GLY A 346 51.34 -3.07 12.66
C GLY A 346 52.14 -2.00 13.42
N ALA A 347 51.68 -0.75 13.47
CA ALA A 347 52.28 0.25 14.35
C ALA A 347 52.23 -0.21 15.83
N GLU A 348 53.35 -0.06 16.56
CA GLU A 348 53.43 -0.45 17.97
C GLU A 348 52.64 0.52 18.86
N GLU A 349 52.70 1.81 18.55
CA GLU A 349 51.98 2.88 19.25
C GLU A 349 51.34 3.84 18.24
N VAL A 350 50.02 4.05 18.36
CA VAL A 350 49.27 5.02 17.56
C VAL A 350 48.61 6.04 18.48
N MET A 351 48.91 7.31 18.25
CA MET A 351 48.38 8.43 19.03
C MET A 351 47.53 9.35 18.14
N VAL A 352 46.35 9.75 18.62
CA VAL A 352 45.56 10.83 18.02
C VAL A 352 45.79 12.12 18.80
N LEU A 353 46.35 13.13 18.13
CA LEU A 353 46.59 14.45 18.71
C LEU A 353 45.47 15.40 18.30
N TYR A 354 44.67 15.84 19.28
CA TYR A 354 43.54 16.72 19.02
C TYR A 354 43.58 17.98 19.87
N ARG A 355 43.32 19.13 19.24
CA ARG A 355 43.46 20.46 19.87
C ARG A 355 42.32 20.84 20.83
N ARG A 356 41.28 20.02 20.93
CA ARG A 356 40.13 20.20 21.84
C ARG A 356 39.93 18.95 22.70
N THR A 357 38.82 18.85 23.45
CA THR A 357 38.48 17.63 24.21
C THR A 357 37.70 16.65 23.34
N ARG A 358 37.39 15.47 23.90
CA ARG A 358 36.55 14.45 23.27
C ARG A 358 35.20 15.00 22.82
N GLU A 359 34.52 15.78 23.67
CA GLU A 359 33.17 16.33 23.42
C GLU A 359 33.09 17.20 22.15
N GLU A 360 34.20 17.80 21.71
CA GLU A 360 34.23 18.62 20.49
C GLU A 360 34.84 17.91 19.27
N MET A 361 35.10 16.60 19.34
CA MET A 361 35.54 15.81 18.19
C MET A 361 34.43 15.74 17.13
N PRO A 362 34.73 15.99 15.84
CA PRO A 362 33.77 15.79 14.76
C PRO A 362 33.52 14.35 14.34
N ALA A 363 34.28 13.38 14.84
CA ALA A 363 34.08 11.97 14.53
C ALA A 363 32.86 11.43 15.27
N GLU A 364 32.21 10.41 14.70
CA GLU A 364 31.11 9.69 15.36
C GLU A 364 31.61 9.01 16.64
N ASP A 365 30.83 9.05 17.72
CA ASP A 365 31.25 8.51 19.03
C ASP A 365 31.70 7.04 18.93
N ILE A 366 30.98 6.23 18.14
CA ILE A 366 31.32 4.81 17.90
C ILE A 366 32.71 4.64 17.26
N GLU A 367 33.11 5.52 16.35
CA GLU A 367 34.43 5.43 15.69
C GLU A 367 35.56 5.76 16.67
N ILE A 368 35.29 6.64 17.64
CA ILE A 368 36.25 6.97 18.70
C ILE A 368 36.35 5.83 19.70
N GLU A 369 35.22 5.27 20.14
CA GLU A 369 35.17 4.10 21.03
C GLU A 369 35.90 2.90 20.42
N GLU A 370 35.64 2.58 19.16
CA GLU A 370 36.29 1.46 18.49
C GLU A 370 37.79 1.65 18.32
N ALA A 371 38.25 2.89 18.07
CA ALA A 371 39.66 3.21 18.02
C ALA A 371 40.34 3.02 19.40
N GLU A 372 39.69 3.43 20.48
CA GLU A 372 40.18 3.22 21.86
C GLU A 372 40.26 1.73 22.19
N GLU A 373 39.23 0.94 21.86
CA GLU A 373 39.21 -0.52 22.04
C GLU A 373 40.32 -1.24 21.27
N GLU A 374 40.71 -0.71 20.11
CA GLU A 374 41.81 -1.22 19.28
C GLU A 374 43.20 -0.78 19.78
N GLY A 375 43.26 0.10 20.78
CA GLY A 375 44.49 0.54 21.45
C GLY A 375 45.04 1.88 20.99
N VAL A 376 44.25 2.70 20.30
CA VAL A 376 44.64 4.08 19.93
C VAL A 376 44.66 4.97 21.17
N VAL A 377 45.74 5.72 21.35
CA VAL A 377 45.92 6.63 22.50
C VAL A 377 45.50 8.04 22.12
N PHE A 378 44.46 8.58 22.77
CA PHE A 378 44.02 9.95 22.54
C PHE A 378 44.76 10.95 23.43
N LYS A 379 45.38 11.95 22.81
CA LYS A 379 45.96 13.11 23.50
C LYS A 379 45.22 14.40 23.12
N PHE A 380 44.32 14.78 24.01
CA PHE A 380 43.49 15.98 23.88
C PHE A 380 44.24 17.26 24.27
N LEU A 381 43.68 18.39 23.87
CA LEU A 381 44.20 19.73 24.15
C LEU A 381 45.66 19.91 23.72
N LEU A 382 46.06 19.28 22.62
CA LEU A 382 47.38 19.43 22.01
C LEU A 382 47.23 19.90 20.57
N ALA A 383 47.96 20.96 20.19
CA ALA A 383 48.11 21.33 18.79
C ALA A 383 49.57 21.30 18.37
N PRO A 384 49.90 20.76 17.18
CA PRO A 384 51.25 20.81 16.64
C PRO A 384 51.80 22.23 16.55
N GLN A 385 53.05 22.41 16.97
CA GLN A 385 53.78 23.68 16.92
C GLN A 385 55.02 23.58 16.03
N GLU A 386 55.75 22.45 16.08
CA GLU A 386 56.96 22.20 15.28
C GLU A 386 57.19 20.68 15.14
N ILE A 387 57.63 20.24 13.95
CA ILE A 387 58.07 18.86 13.71
C ILE A 387 59.60 18.82 13.73
N ILE A 388 60.14 17.96 14.59
CA ILE A 388 61.59 17.79 14.76
C ILE A 388 62.06 16.64 13.87
N ALA A 389 63.09 16.91 13.06
CA ALA A 389 63.66 15.94 12.15
C ALA A 389 65.15 15.72 12.41
N GLU A 390 65.58 14.46 12.27
CA GLU A 390 66.98 14.03 12.23
C GLU A 390 67.22 13.33 10.89
N ASP A 391 68.36 13.59 10.24
CA ASP A 391 68.70 13.06 8.91
C ASP A 391 67.59 13.23 7.84
N GLY A 392 66.79 14.30 7.95
CA GLY A 392 65.70 14.61 7.02
C GLY A 392 64.41 13.83 7.25
N ARG A 393 64.29 13.07 8.35
CA ARG A 393 63.10 12.30 8.74
C ARG A 393 62.55 12.76 10.09
N ALA A 394 61.23 12.79 10.25
CA ALA A 394 60.57 13.10 11.52
C ALA A 394 60.97 12.11 12.63
N VAL A 395 61.33 12.63 13.80
CA VAL A 395 61.66 11.85 15.01
C VAL A 395 60.86 12.26 16.25
N ALA A 396 60.26 13.46 16.23
CA ALA A 396 59.35 13.94 17.27
C ALA A 396 58.46 15.08 16.77
N ILE A 397 57.35 15.32 17.47
CA ILE A 397 56.47 16.48 17.28
C ILE A 397 56.37 17.27 18.59
N ARG A 398 56.64 18.58 18.52
CA ARG A 398 56.42 19.52 19.62
C ARG A 398 55.00 20.05 19.52
N CYS A 399 54.24 19.89 20.58
CA CYS A 399 52.85 20.29 20.68
C CYS A 399 52.68 21.37 21.75
N GLN A 400 51.89 22.39 21.42
CA GLN A 400 51.44 23.41 22.35
C GLN A 400 50.23 22.87 23.14
N LYS A 401 50.28 22.95 24.48
CA LYS A 401 49.12 22.63 25.33
C LYS A 401 48.05 23.71 25.22
N MET A 402 46.81 23.28 25.10
CA MET A 402 45.63 24.11 24.89
C MET A 402 44.72 24.08 26.12
N ARG A 403 43.87 25.10 26.23
CA ARG A 403 42.68 25.11 27.10
C ARG A 403 41.47 25.55 26.27
N LEU A 404 40.27 25.16 26.68
CA LEU A 404 39.04 25.61 26.03
C LEU A 404 38.71 27.06 26.43
N GLY A 405 38.42 27.89 25.44
CA GLY A 405 37.86 29.22 25.58
C GLY A 405 36.34 29.22 25.41
N GLU A 406 35.78 30.38 25.10
CA GLU A 406 34.35 30.53 24.82
C GLU A 406 33.93 29.74 23.55
N PRO A 407 32.68 29.25 23.51
CA PRO A 407 32.11 28.67 22.30
C PRO A 407 32.11 29.68 21.15
N ASP A 408 32.35 29.20 19.93
CA ASP A 408 32.13 29.96 18.71
C ASP A 408 30.63 29.98 18.33
N SER A 409 30.29 30.58 17.19
CA SER A 409 28.91 30.67 16.69
C SER A 409 28.26 29.32 16.36
N SER A 410 29.06 28.24 16.28
CA SER A 410 28.58 26.86 16.13
C SER A 410 28.41 26.15 17.47
N GLY A 411 28.65 26.82 18.60
CA GLY A 411 28.64 26.22 19.94
C GLY A 411 29.95 25.51 20.31
N ARG A 412 30.92 25.40 19.39
CA ARG A 412 32.18 24.68 19.63
C ARG A 412 33.19 25.55 20.36
N ARG A 413 33.79 25.05 21.44
CA ARG A 413 34.76 25.84 22.23
C ARG A 413 36.06 26.09 21.45
N LYS A 414 36.55 27.32 21.51
CA LYS A 414 37.80 27.71 20.83
C LYS A 414 39.01 27.18 21.60
N PRO A 415 39.99 26.53 20.94
CA PRO A 415 41.24 26.17 21.60
C PRO A 415 42.12 27.40 21.79
N VAL A 416 42.64 27.61 23.00
CA VAL A 416 43.50 28.74 23.37
C VAL A 416 44.81 28.21 23.95
N PRO A 417 45.98 28.68 23.48
CA PRO A 417 47.27 28.21 23.99
C PRO A 417 47.47 28.56 25.46
N ILE A 418 48.10 27.64 26.20
CA ILE A 418 48.59 27.87 27.55
C ILE A 418 50.04 28.32 27.44
N GLU A 419 50.30 29.60 27.72
CA GLU A 419 51.63 30.19 27.58
C GLU A 419 52.69 29.42 28.37
N GLY A 420 53.80 29.07 27.70
CA GLY A 420 54.92 28.32 28.28
C GLY A 420 54.69 26.82 28.49
N ALA A 421 53.55 26.26 28.10
CA ALA A 421 53.22 24.84 28.27
C ALA A 421 53.33 24.06 26.95
N GLU A 422 54.45 23.39 26.73
CA GLU A 422 54.73 22.57 25.56
C GLU A 422 54.93 21.09 25.94
N GLU A 423 54.69 20.18 25.02
CA GLU A 423 54.94 18.75 25.15
C GLU A 423 55.69 18.24 23.92
N LEU A 424 56.79 17.52 24.13
CA LEU A 424 57.53 16.87 23.06
C LEU A 424 57.15 15.39 23.01
N ILE A 425 56.62 14.94 21.87
CA ILE A 425 56.14 13.58 21.66
C ILE A 425 57.04 12.89 20.62
N PRO A 426 57.79 11.84 20.99
CA PRO A 426 58.58 11.06 20.05
C PRO A 426 57.68 10.31 19.05
N VAL A 427 57.93 10.47 17.76
CA VAL A 427 57.16 9.85 16.66
C VAL A 427 58.05 9.69 15.42
N ASP A 428 57.87 8.61 14.68
CA ASP A 428 58.62 8.34 13.44
C ASP A 428 57.75 8.44 12.17
N MET A 429 56.44 8.61 12.35
CA MET A 429 55.48 8.95 11.31
C MET A 429 54.37 9.89 11.85
N ILE A 430 54.00 10.88 11.05
CA ILE A 430 52.95 11.86 11.34
C ILE A 430 51.94 11.86 10.19
N ILE A 431 50.67 11.65 10.50
CA ILE A 431 49.57 11.63 9.53
C ILE A 431 48.71 12.89 9.70
N ALA A 432 48.73 13.78 8.72
CA ALA A 432 47.96 15.02 8.73
C ALA A 432 46.51 14.79 8.27
N ALA A 433 45.58 14.65 9.22
CA ALA A 433 44.15 14.40 8.99
C ALA A 433 43.27 15.58 9.47
N ILE A 434 43.67 16.81 9.15
CA ILE A 434 43.05 18.05 9.64
C ILE A 434 41.80 18.45 8.83
N GLY A 435 41.77 18.12 7.55
CA GLY A 435 40.70 18.47 6.62
C GLY A 435 41.08 18.23 5.17
N GLN A 436 40.14 18.48 4.26
CA GLN A 436 40.29 18.23 2.83
C GLN A 436 40.00 19.50 2.02
N GLN A 437 40.51 19.58 0.79
CA GLN A 437 40.37 20.70 -0.13
C GLN A 437 40.09 20.20 -1.54
N VAL A 438 39.29 20.96 -2.28
CA VAL A 438 39.02 20.76 -3.71
C VAL A 438 40.22 21.22 -4.51
N ASP A 439 40.59 20.45 -5.54
CA ASP A 439 41.61 20.82 -6.52
C ASP A 439 40.97 20.96 -7.91
N VAL A 440 40.87 22.20 -8.38
CA VAL A 440 40.33 22.53 -9.72
C VAL A 440 41.43 22.99 -10.67
N SER A 441 42.70 22.73 -10.37
CA SER A 441 43.83 23.16 -11.21
C SER A 441 43.73 22.63 -12.64
N ASP A 442 43.15 21.45 -12.82
CA ASP A 442 42.88 20.83 -14.12
C ASP A 442 41.64 21.42 -14.84
N LEU A 443 40.92 22.38 -14.25
CA LEU A 443 39.69 22.99 -14.80
C LEU A 443 39.73 24.53 -14.69
N PRO A 444 40.67 25.22 -15.36
CA PRO A 444 40.95 26.64 -15.13
C PRO A 444 39.82 27.61 -15.56
N GLU A 445 38.86 27.17 -16.38
CA GLU A 445 37.73 27.99 -16.85
C GLU A 445 36.54 28.02 -15.88
N ILE A 446 36.53 27.14 -14.88
CA ILE A 446 35.47 27.03 -13.88
C ILE A 446 35.72 28.06 -12.77
N GLN A 447 34.71 28.87 -12.47
CA GLN A 447 34.79 29.85 -11.39
C GLN A 447 34.76 29.16 -10.03
N ILE A 448 35.64 29.60 -9.13
CA ILE A 448 35.66 29.17 -7.74
C ILE A 448 35.03 30.22 -6.83
N ASP A 449 34.47 29.75 -5.73
CA ASP A 449 33.91 30.61 -4.69
C ASP A 449 34.97 31.04 -3.65
N LYS A 450 34.53 31.76 -2.62
CA LYS A 450 35.40 32.24 -1.52
C LYS A 450 36.02 31.10 -0.68
N TRP A 451 35.46 29.90 -0.74
CA TRP A 451 35.92 28.71 -0.03
C TRP A 451 36.81 27.82 -0.91
N LYS A 452 37.16 28.27 -2.12
CA LYS A 452 37.93 27.52 -3.13
C LYS A 452 37.21 26.27 -3.64
N CYS A 453 35.88 26.24 -3.56
CA CYS A 453 35.02 25.21 -4.17
C CYS A 453 34.47 25.73 -5.50
N ILE A 454 33.88 24.87 -6.33
CA ILE A 454 33.26 25.26 -7.61
C ILE A 454 32.01 26.11 -7.34
N GLY A 455 31.93 27.28 -7.97
CA GLY A 455 30.77 28.15 -7.91
C GLY A 455 29.64 27.69 -8.85
N THR A 456 28.43 27.56 -8.33
CA THR A 456 27.23 27.17 -9.10
C THR A 456 26.02 28.03 -8.73
N ASP A 457 25.02 28.04 -9.60
CA ASP A 457 23.67 28.53 -9.27
C ASP A 457 23.02 27.62 -8.23
N SER A 458 22.42 28.22 -7.18
CA SER A 458 21.93 27.47 -6.03
C SER A 458 20.73 26.57 -6.34
N ASN A 459 19.98 26.86 -7.40
CA ASN A 459 18.80 26.09 -7.79
C ASN A 459 19.17 24.99 -8.79
N SER A 460 19.84 25.36 -9.87
CA SER A 460 20.15 24.47 -10.99
C SER A 460 21.46 23.70 -10.86
N LEU A 461 22.37 24.13 -9.95
CA LEU A 461 23.76 23.64 -9.87
C LEU A 461 24.57 23.82 -11.17
N GLN A 462 24.11 24.67 -12.09
CA GLN A 462 24.85 25.04 -13.29
C GLN A 462 26.02 25.96 -12.91
N THR A 463 27.17 25.74 -13.53
CA THR A 463 28.38 26.57 -13.35
C THR A 463 28.28 27.87 -14.17
N ASN A 464 29.37 28.64 -14.21
CA ASN A 464 29.48 29.78 -15.13
C ASN A 464 29.47 29.41 -16.62
N LEU A 465 29.61 28.12 -16.96
CA LEU A 465 29.60 27.64 -18.34
C LEU A 465 28.24 26.98 -18.67
N PRO A 466 27.56 27.40 -19.76
CA PRO A 466 26.31 26.78 -20.19
C PRO A 466 26.47 25.28 -20.46
N GLY A 467 25.51 24.48 -20.00
CA GLY A 467 25.52 23.02 -20.15
C GLY A 467 26.51 22.27 -19.24
N VAL A 468 27.22 22.99 -18.36
CA VAL A 468 28.17 22.40 -17.41
C VAL A 468 27.65 22.58 -15.99
N PHE A 469 27.48 21.47 -15.28
CA PHE A 469 26.95 21.37 -13.92
C PHE A 469 28.00 20.80 -12.99
N ALA A 470 27.91 21.10 -11.69
CA ALA A 470 28.83 20.55 -10.70
C ALA A 470 28.10 20.21 -9.40
N GLY A 471 28.60 19.21 -8.66
CA GLY A 471 27.98 18.79 -7.41
C GLY A 471 28.86 17.89 -6.54
N GLY A 472 28.36 17.60 -5.35
CA GLY A 472 29.08 16.90 -4.28
C GLY A 472 30.14 17.78 -3.63
N ASP A 473 31.16 17.15 -3.06
CA ASP A 473 32.22 17.83 -2.32
C ASP A 473 32.98 18.88 -3.14
N ALA A 474 32.93 18.81 -4.47
CA ALA A 474 33.49 19.82 -5.35
C ALA A 474 32.82 21.21 -5.19
N VAL A 475 31.55 21.24 -4.77
CA VAL A 475 30.74 22.46 -4.59
C VAL A 475 30.59 22.80 -3.10
N THR A 476 30.34 21.81 -2.23
CA THR A 476 30.11 22.04 -0.80
C THR A 476 31.38 22.13 0.04
N GLY A 477 32.50 21.62 -0.48
CA GLY A 477 33.62 21.18 0.35
C GLY A 477 33.36 19.80 0.95
N PRO A 478 34.33 19.25 1.72
CA PRO A 478 34.24 17.90 2.26
C PRO A 478 33.04 17.73 3.19
N GLY A 479 32.13 16.83 2.82
CA GLY A 479 30.90 16.54 3.54
C GLY A 479 30.69 15.06 3.77
N ILE A 480 29.44 14.66 3.96
CA ILE A 480 29.07 13.26 4.17
C ILE A 480 28.56 12.66 2.85
N ALA A 481 28.80 11.36 2.62
CA ALA A 481 28.52 10.73 1.32
C ALA A 481 27.05 10.88 0.86
N VAL A 482 26.09 10.90 1.80
CA VAL A 482 24.66 11.09 1.48
C VAL A 482 24.32 12.51 0.99
N GLU A 483 25.07 13.54 1.37
CA GLU A 483 24.93 14.90 0.81
C GLU A 483 25.41 14.94 -0.65
N ALA A 484 26.50 14.23 -0.94
CA ALA A 484 26.99 14.10 -2.31
C ALA A 484 25.98 13.37 -3.21
N ILE A 485 25.29 12.35 -2.70
CA ILE A 485 24.16 11.71 -3.40
C ILE A 485 23.03 12.72 -3.66
N ALA A 486 22.63 13.49 -2.64
CA ALA A 486 21.57 14.50 -2.80
C ALA A 486 21.90 15.52 -3.91
N GLN A 487 23.16 15.98 -3.95
CA GLN A 487 23.60 16.89 -5.02
C GLN A 487 23.70 16.22 -6.39
N GLY A 488 24.17 14.97 -6.47
CA GLY A 488 24.20 14.21 -7.71
C GLY A 488 22.81 14.07 -8.33
N LYS A 489 21.81 13.73 -7.50
CA LYS A 489 20.40 13.66 -7.93
C LYS A 489 19.88 15.02 -8.41
N LYS A 490 20.09 16.08 -7.62
CA LYS A 490 19.65 17.43 -7.98
C LYS A 490 20.27 17.89 -9.31
N ALA A 491 21.56 17.63 -9.51
CA ALA A 491 22.24 17.96 -10.75
C ALA A 491 21.71 17.14 -11.94
N ALA A 492 21.44 15.85 -11.79
CA ALA A 492 20.87 15.03 -12.86
C ALA A 492 19.49 15.54 -13.31
N LEU A 493 18.61 15.89 -12.36
CA LEU A 493 17.30 16.47 -12.68
C LEU A 493 17.44 17.82 -13.41
N ALA A 494 18.35 18.66 -12.95
CA ALA A 494 18.66 19.94 -13.57
C ALA A 494 19.21 19.80 -14.99
N MET A 495 20.09 18.81 -15.20
CA MET A 495 20.69 18.48 -16.50
C MET A 495 19.64 17.93 -17.47
N HIS A 496 18.79 17.02 -17.02
CA HIS A 496 17.69 16.50 -17.82
C HIS A 496 16.77 17.64 -18.31
N ALA A 497 16.31 18.51 -17.40
CA ALA A 497 15.49 19.67 -17.77
C ALA A 497 16.19 20.59 -18.78
N TYR A 498 17.50 20.83 -18.60
CA TYR A 498 18.30 21.62 -19.54
C TYR A 498 18.39 20.99 -20.94
N ILE A 499 18.58 19.67 -21.02
CA ILE A 499 18.68 18.93 -22.30
C ILE A 499 17.32 18.85 -22.99
N SER A 500 16.24 18.65 -22.23
CA SER A 500 14.86 18.53 -22.73
C SER A 500 14.22 19.89 -23.06
N GLY A 501 14.82 21.00 -22.61
CA GLY A 501 14.26 22.34 -22.77
C GLY A 501 13.08 22.64 -21.86
N GLU A 502 12.95 21.89 -20.76
CA GLU A 502 11.90 22.04 -19.75
C GLU A 502 12.29 23.09 -18.71
N GLU A 503 11.30 23.78 -18.13
CA GLU A 503 11.55 24.59 -16.94
C GLU A 503 11.89 23.70 -15.76
N GLN A 504 12.87 24.11 -14.94
CA GLN A 504 13.21 23.33 -13.76
C GLN A 504 12.02 23.26 -12.80
N PRO A 505 11.78 22.09 -12.15
CA PRO A 505 10.74 21.97 -11.15
C PRO A 505 10.94 23.00 -10.04
N LEU A 506 9.89 23.74 -9.71
CA LEU A 506 9.87 24.68 -8.57
C LEU A 506 10.10 23.93 -7.24
N ALA A 507 10.66 24.64 -6.26
CA ALA A 507 10.97 24.10 -4.94
C ALA A 507 9.75 23.44 -4.25
N GLY A 508 10.02 22.41 -3.45
CA GLY A 508 9.07 21.37 -3.04
C GLY A 508 7.82 21.79 -2.26
N THR A 509 6.89 20.85 -2.14
CA THR A 509 5.59 20.97 -1.49
C THR A 509 5.70 21.37 -0.02
N PHE A 510 4.89 22.34 0.42
CA PHE A 510 4.74 22.69 1.83
C PHE A 510 4.31 21.46 2.65
N THR A 511 4.93 21.25 3.82
CA THR A 511 4.58 20.17 4.75
C THR A 511 4.39 20.72 6.15
N VAL A 512 3.41 20.17 6.88
CA VAL A 512 3.19 20.49 8.29
C VAL A 512 4.11 19.64 9.17
N GLU A 513 4.58 20.23 10.26
CA GLU A 513 5.40 19.59 11.30
C GLU A 513 4.77 19.78 12.68
N ARG A 514 4.80 18.72 13.47
CA ARG A 514 4.43 18.78 14.89
C ARG A 514 5.67 19.07 15.73
N THR A 515 5.60 20.14 16.52
CA THR A 515 6.67 20.62 17.40
C THR A 515 6.24 20.51 18.87
N GLY A 516 7.21 20.49 19.79
CA GLY A 516 6.93 20.54 21.24
C GLY A 516 6.49 19.22 21.88
N LEU A 517 6.77 18.09 21.21
CA LEU A 517 6.53 16.75 21.77
C LEU A 517 7.49 16.42 22.92
N THR A 518 6.99 15.70 23.91
CA THR A 518 7.77 15.22 25.06
C THR A 518 7.64 13.70 25.22
N ALA A 519 8.33 13.12 26.21
CA ALA A 519 8.18 11.70 26.55
C ALA A 519 6.74 11.33 26.96
N ASP A 520 5.99 12.28 27.54
CA ASP A 520 4.62 12.04 28.02
C ASP A 520 3.64 11.80 26.86
N ASP A 521 3.88 12.38 25.68
CA ASP A 521 3.09 12.13 24.47
C ASP A 521 3.15 10.67 23.98
N PHE A 522 4.12 9.89 24.48
CA PHE A 522 4.35 8.50 24.11
C PHE A 522 4.28 7.54 25.31
N ALA A 523 3.66 7.96 26.41
CA ALA A 523 3.59 7.18 27.64
C ALA A 523 2.94 5.80 27.46
N ASP A 524 1.99 5.67 26.52
CA ASP A 524 1.26 4.43 26.22
C ASP A 524 2.00 3.49 25.24
N VAL A 525 3.18 3.88 24.75
CA VAL A 525 3.97 3.08 23.82
C VAL A 525 4.94 2.17 24.58
N GLU A 526 4.94 0.88 24.23
CA GLU A 526 5.85 -0.10 24.81
C GLU A 526 7.33 0.20 24.51
N ARG A 527 8.18 0.08 25.54
CA ARG A 527 9.65 0.17 25.45
C ARG A 527 10.26 -1.17 25.06
N VAL A 528 11.10 -1.17 24.04
CA VAL A 528 11.71 -2.35 23.44
C VAL A 528 13.19 -2.06 23.16
N GLU A 529 14.11 -2.89 23.65
CA GLU A 529 15.54 -2.66 23.46
C GLU A 529 15.92 -2.66 21.96
N ARG A 530 16.82 -1.74 21.57
CA ARG A 530 17.39 -1.68 20.22
C ARG A 530 18.18 -2.94 19.91
N VAL A 531 17.95 -3.52 18.74
CA VAL A 531 18.76 -4.63 18.25
C VAL A 531 20.20 -4.16 18.04
N LYS A 532 21.14 -4.81 18.73
CA LYS A 532 22.57 -4.50 18.64
C LYS A 532 23.21 -5.30 17.52
N VAL A 533 23.88 -4.62 16.59
CA VAL A 533 24.76 -5.26 15.62
C VAL A 533 26.04 -5.65 16.35
N VAL A 534 26.37 -6.94 16.37
CA VAL A 534 27.56 -7.44 17.06
C VAL A 534 28.79 -7.14 16.22
N HIS A 535 29.78 -6.48 16.81
CA HIS A 535 31.06 -6.22 16.17
C HIS A 535 32.06 -7.32 16.53
N ARG A 536 33.04 -7.56 15.65
CA ARG A 536 34.15 -8.48 15.94
C ARG A 536 34.94 -8.01 17.15
N ASP A 537 35.51 -8.97 17.88
CA ASP A 537 36.31 -8.70 19.08
C ASP A 537 37.46 -7.73 18.76
N PRO A 538 37.64 -6.63 19.52
CA PRO A 538 38.74 -5.68 19.35
C PRO A 538 40.13 -6.32 19.27
N ALA A 539 40.38 -7.37 20.06
CA ALA A 539 41.65 -8.10 20.09
C ALA A 539 41.91 -8.89 18.80
N VAL A 540 40.87 -9.20 18.03
CA VAL A 540 40.99 -9.88 16.72
C VAL A 540 40.98 -8.86 15.59
N ARG A 541 40.01 -7.95 15.55
CA ARG A 541 39.81 -7.02 14.42
C ARG A 541 40.95 -6.02 14.21
N ARG A 542 41.78 -5.78 15.23
CA ARG A 542 42.96 -4.91 15.12
C ARG A 542 44.10 -5.51 14.27
N HIS A 543 44.01 -6.79 13.89
CA HIS A 543 45.08 -7.51 13.17
C HIS A 543 44.74 -7.83 11.71
N ASP A 544 43.56 -7.44 11.22
CA ASP A 544 43.16 -7.66 9.83
C ASP A 544 42.22 -6.56 9.32
N PHE A 545 41.99 -6.57 8.00
CA PHE A 545 41.09 -5.65 7.31
C PHE A 545 39.74 -6.30 6.97
N LEU A 546 39.39 -7.43 7.60
CA LEU A 546 38.07 -8.03 7.43
C LEU A 546 37.03 -7.12 8.09
N GLU A 547 35.83 -7.16 7.56
CA GLU A 547 34.70 -6.36 8.03
C GLU A 547 34.46 -6.52 9.53
N ILE A 548 34.13 -5.41 10.21
CA ILE A 548 33.97 -5.37 11.67
C ILE A 548 32.53 -5.62 12.11
N ALA A 549 31.57 -5.03 11.42
CA ALA A 549 30.16 -5.08 11.78
C ALA A 549 29.50 -6.36 11.27
N GLY A 550 28.76 -7.05 12.14
CA GLY A 550 27.91 -8.18 11.75
C GLY A 550 26.68 -7.74 10.92
N ARG A 551 25.80 -8.70 10.64
CA ARG A 551 24.53 -8.48 9.94
C ARG A 551 23.33 -8.80 10.83
N MET A 552 22.24 -8.07 10.61
CA MET A 552 20.95 -8.44 11.17
C MET A 552 20.41 -9.66 10.42
N THR A 553 19.86 -10.62 11.16
CA THR A 553 19.01 -11.65 10.55
C THR A 553 17.66 -11.04 10.13
N PRO A 554 16.90 -11.70 9.24
CA PRO A 554 15.54 -11.27 8.89
C PRO A 554 14.63 -11.04 10.12
N GLU A 555 14.75 -11.88 11.15
CA GLU A 555 13.98 -11.77 12.39
C GLU A 555 14.39 -10.54 13.20
N GLN A 556 15.70 -10.30 13.31
CA GLN A 556 16.26 -9.12 13.98
C GLN A 556 15.86 -7.83 13.26
N ALA A 557 15.93 -7.81 11.93
CA ALA A 557 15.53 -6.66 11.12
C ALA A 557 14.03 -6.36 11.26
N LYS A 558 13.17 -7.39 11.24
CA LYS A 558 11.73 -7.26 11.52
C LYS A 558 11.46 -6.74 12.92
N GLN A 559 12.14 -7.29 13.93
CA GLN A 559 12.03 -6.85 15.32
C GLN A 559 12.40 -5.37 15.46
N GLU A 560 13.53 -4.96 14.89
CA GLU A 560 14.00 -3.58 14.95
C GLU A 560 13.08 -2.62 14.17
N GLY A 561 12.62 -3.00 12.98
CA GLY A 561 11.68 -2.19 12.20
C GLY A 561 10.32 -2.03 12.88
N SER A 562 9.86 -3.05 13.61
CA SER A 562 8.59 -3.02 14.35
C SER A 562 8.58 -2.00 15.50
N ARG A 563 9.75 -1.52 15.95
CA ARG A 563 9.87 -0.46 16.96
C ARG A 563 9.51 0.93 16.40
N CYS A 564 9.40 1.10 15.07
CA CYS A 564 9.07 2.38 14.46
C CYS A 564 7.73 2.94 14.99
N LEU A 565 7.70 4.25 15.28
CA LEU A 565 6.54 4.96 15.84
C LEU A 565 5.57 5.47 14.77
N GLU A 566 5.85 5.24 13.47
CA GLU A 566 4.96 5.62 12.37
C GLU A 566 4.58 7.12 12.37
N CYS A 567 5.56 7.98 12.68
CA CYS A 567 5.33 9.40 12.96
C CYS A 567 4.75 10.22 11.80
N GLY A 568 5.06 9.84 10.55
CA GLY A 568 4.58 10.52 9.34
C GLY A 568 3.14 10.15 8.99
N CYS A 569 2.41 11.09 8.39
CA CYS A 569 1.02 10.92 7.99
C CYS A 569 0.87 9.85 6.91
N GLN A 570 0.08 8.81 7.21
CA GLN A 570 -0.20 7.68 6.30
C GLN A 570 -0.84 8.14 4.98
N ASP A 571 -1.60 9.23 4.99
CA ASP A 571 -2.34 9.74 3.83
C ASP A 571 -1.51 10.70 2.95
N TYR A 572 -0.20 10.88 3.20
CA TYR A 572 0.63 11.90 2.53
C TYR A 572 0.51 11.89 1.00
N PHE A 573 0.48 10.71 0.38
CA PHE A 573 0.46 10.55 -1.09
C PHE A 573 -0.92 10.82 -1.72
N GLU A 574 -2.00 10.81 -0.92
CA GLU A 574 -3.39 10.99 -1.39
C GLU A 574 -4.09 12.21 -0.79
N CYS A 575 -3.44 12.86 0.17
CA CYS A 575 -3.97 14.02 0.88
C CYS A 575 -4.19 15.19 -0.10
N LYS A 576 -5.47 15.45 -0.40
CA LYS A 576 -5.89 16.54 -1.29
C LYS A 576 -5.47 17.91 -0.76
N LEU A 577 -5.40 18.07 0.57
CA LEU A 577 -4.93 19.33 1.18
C LEU A 577 -3.47 19.61 0.83
N ILE A 578 -2.60 18.60 0.90
CA ILE A 578 -1.17 18.74 0.57
C ILE A 578 -0.96 18.89 -0.94
N LYS A 579 -1.71 18.14 -1.77
CA LYS A 579 -1.74 18.33 -3.23
C LYS A 579 -1.99 19.80 -3.58
N TYR A 580 -3.10 20.35 -3.09
CA TYR A 580 -3.48 21.74 -3.40
C TYR A 580 -2.58 22.76 -2.71
N ALA A 581 -2.05 22.48 -1.51
CA ALA A 581 -1.06 23.35 -0.87
C ALA A 581 0.20 23.56 -1.74
N GLY A 582 0.69 22.49 -2.36
CA GLY A 582 1.79 22.55 -3.32
C GLY A 582 1.43 23.32 -4.59
N GLU A 583 0.29 23.00 -5.21
CA GLU A 583 -0.19 23.63 -6.45
C GLU A 583 -0.35 25.16 -6.33
N TYR A 584 -0.88 25.64 -5.21
CA TYR A 584 -1.12 27.06 -4.96
C TYR A 584 0.03 27.75 -4.18
N GLN A 585 1.13 27.03 -3.90
CA GLN A 585 2.32 27.53 -3.20
C GLN A 585 1.97 28.32 -1.93
N VAL A 586 1.22 27.70 -1.03
CA VAL A 586 0.71 28.33 0.19
C VAL A 586 1.84 28.69 1.17
N ASP A 587 1.65 29.78 1.91
CA ASP A 587 2.53 30.21 2.99
C ASP A 587 1.71 30.48 4.26
N PRO A 588 1.30 29.42 4.99
CA PRO A 588 0.35 29.55 6.09
C PRO A 588 0.94 30.28 7.30
N GLN A 589 2.27 30.49 7.38
CA GLN A 589 2.90 31.24 8.48
C GLN A 589 2.43 32.70 8.56
N ARG A 590 1.81 33.21 7.50
CA ARG A 590 1.18 34.54 7.45
C ARG A 590 -0.06 34.66 8.34
N ILE A 591 -0.65 33.54 8.74
CA ILE A 591 -1.89 33.46 9.50
C ILE A 591 -1.65 32.59 10.73
N SER A 592 -1.85 33.15 11.93
CA SER A 592 -1.73 32.42 13.19
C SER A 592 -3.12 32.11 13.76
N GLY A 593 -3.35 30.87 14.18
CA GLY A 593 -4.54 30.43 14.91
C GLY A 593 -4.18 29.41 15.99
N ASP A 594 -5.14 29.13 16.87
CA ASP A 594 -5.07 27.96 17.75
C ASP A 594 -5.12 26.69 16.91
N LYS A 595 -4.46 25.61 17.38
CA LYS A 595 -4.41 24.32 16.68
C LYS A 595 -5.40 23.34 17.30
N HIS A 596 -6.05 22.52 16.47
CA HIS A 596 -6.89 21.42 16.93
C HIS A 596 -6.13 20.51 17.89
N PRO A 597 -6.77 20.06 18.99
CA PRO A 597 -6.17 19.10 19.88
C PRO A 597 -6.04 17.73 19.20
N VAL A 598 -4.95 17.04 19.50
CA VAL A 598 -4.85 15.60 19.23
C VAL A 598 -5.87 14.88 20.14
N MET A 599 -6.74 14.07 19.54
CA MET A 599 -7.67 13.27 20.32
C MET A 599 -6.95 12.08 20.96
N ALA A 600 -7.34 11.72 22.18
CA ALA A 600 -6.97 10.44 22.75
C ALA A 600 -7.43 9.30 21.82
N GLY A 601 -6.64 8.22 21.75
CA GLY A 601 -6.91 7.07 20.90
C GLY A 601 -8.32 6.51 21.09
N ASP A 602 -8.91 6.07 19.98
CA ASP A 602 -10.19 5.36 19.92
C ASP A 602 -9.88 3.88 19.68
N ASP A 603 -10.43 2.95 20.46
CA ASP A 603 -10.12 1.50 20.37
C ASP A 603 -10.85 0.79 19.23
N HIS A 604 -11.30 1.53 18.22
CA HIS A 604 -11.98 0.95 17.07
C HIS A 604 -11.02 0.04 16.28
N PRO A 605 -11.41 -1.20 15.94
CA PRO A 605 -10.51 -2.20 15.35
C PRO A 605 -10.00 -1.83 13.95
N PHE A 606 -10.80 -1.08 13.17
CA PHE A 606 -10.52 -0.80 11.75
C PHE A 606 -10.26 0.67 11.41
N ILE A 607 -10.52 1.60 12.32
CA ILE A 607 -10.56 3.04 12.00
C ILE A 607 -9.76 3.79 13.04
N GLU A 608 -8.77 4.54 12.59
CA GLU A 608 -8.02 5.47 13.41
C GLU A 608 -8.47 6.90 13.12
N ARG A 609 -8.51 7.74 14.17
CA ARG A 609 -9.03 9.09 14.10
C ARG A 609 -8.04 10.07 14.71
N ASP A 610 -7.70 11.09 13.95
CA ASP A 610 -6.82 12.18 14.39
C ASP A 610 -7.46 13.53 14.06
N ALA A 611 -8.10 14.14 15.06
CA ALA A 611 -8.76 15.43 14.88
C ALA A 611 -7.78 16.57 14.60
N ALA A 612 -6.51 16.42 14.97
CA ALA A 612 -5.48 17.41 14.67
C ALA A 612 -5.27 17.57 13.16
N LYS A 613 -5.62 16.53 12.39
CA LYS A 613 -5.57 16.52 10.93
C LYS A 613 -6.88 16.97 10.26
N CYS A 614 -7.95 17.21 11.02
CA CYS A 614 -9.27 17.48 10.47
C CYS A 614 -9.40 18.92 9.96
N ILE A 615 -10.05 19.10 8.81
CA ILE A 615 -10.39 20.41 8.23
C ILE A 615 -11.88 20.75 8.33
N LEU A 616 -12.62 20.01 9.16
CA LEU A 616 -14.06 20.18 9.40
C LEU A 616 -14.91 20.23 8.11
N CYS A 617 -14.52 19.48 7.07
CA CYS A 617 -15.22 19.47 5.78
C CYS A 617 -16.63 18.85 5.84
N GLY A 618 -16.93 18.08 6.90
CA GLY A 618 -18.22 17.44 7.14
C GLY A 618 -18.48 16.18 6.32
N LEU A 619 -17.60 15.77 5.41
CA LEU A 619 -17.82 14.60 4.53
C LEU A 619 -18.08 13.31 5.32
N CYS A 620 -17.27 13.04 6.34
CA CYS A 620 -17.39 11.84 7.18
C CYS A 620 -18.72 11.74 7.94
N ILE A 621 -19.25 12.88 8.39
CA ILE A 621 -20.55 12.98 9.06
C ILE A 621 -21.66 12.72 8.05
N ARG A 622 -21.59 13.43 6.92
CA ARG A 622 -22.65 13.44 5.91
C ARG A 622 -22.76 12.11 5.17
N ILE A 623 -21.65 11.44 4.86
CA ILE A 623 -21.70 10.09 4.29
C ILE A 623 -22.27 9.06 5.27
N CYS A 624 -22.00 9.22 6.56
CA CYS A 624 -22.52 8.35 7.60
C CYS A 624 -24.04 8.57 7.83
N ASP A 625 -24.50 9.82 7.76
CA ASP A 625 -25.90 10.19 8.00
C ASP A 625 -26.75 10.15 6.72
N GLU A 626 -26.44 11.01 5.73
CA GLU A 626 -27.27 11.22 4.54
C GLU A 626 -27.34 9.97 3.64
N TYR A 627 -26.23 9.24 3.51
CA TYR A 627 -26.14 8.11 2.59
C TYR A 627 -26.27 6.75 3.29
N MET A 628 -25.53 6.52 4.38
CA MET A 628 -25.62 5.26 5.13
C MET A 628 -26.80 5.21 6.10
N GLY A 629 -27.34 6.34 6.56
CA GLY A 629 -28.47 6.39 7.50
C GLY A 629 -28.12 6.00 8.94
N VAL A 630 -26.85 6.13 9.34
CA VAL A 630 -26.34 5.68 10.64
C VAL A 630 -26.13 6.85 11.60
N GLY A 631 -25.56 7.96 11.13
CA GLY A 631 -25.35 9.16 11.95
C GLY A 631 -24.37 8.98 13.12
N ALA A 632 -23.39 8.08 13.02
CA ALA A 632 -22.46 7.77 14.13
C ALA A 632 -21.49 8.91 14.47
N LEU A 633 -21.31 9.90 13.59
CA LEU A 633 -20.39 11.02 13.76
C LEU A 633 -21.17 12.35 13.67
N GLY A 634 -20.77 13.34 14.46
CA GLY A 634 -21.32 14.69 14.41
C GLY A 634 -20.30 15.77 14.74
N LEU A 635 -20.68 17.04 14.51
CA LEU A 635 -19.92 18.20 14.96
C LEU A 635 -20.29 18.52 16.42
N VAL A 636 -19.32 18.46 17.30
CA VAL A 636 -19.44 18.83 18.71
C VAL A 636 -18.77 20.20 18.92
N HIS A 637 -19.24 20.96 19.91
CA HIS A 637 -18.81 22.34 20.19
C HIS A 637 -19.14 23.32 19.04
N ARG A 638 -18.60 24.56 19.10
CA ARG A 638 -18.87 25.63 18.13
C ARG A 638 -17.63 26.52 17.93
N GLY A 639 -17.48 27.07 16.74
CA GLY A 639 -16.38 27.99 16.42
C GLY A 639 -15.06 27.25 16.29
N PHE A 640 -13.99 27.80 16.85
CA PHE A 640 -12.65 27.21 16.82
C PHE A 640 -12.53 25.91 17.63
N ASP A 641 -13.45 25.66 18.58
CA ASP A 641 -13.46 24.43 19.37
C ASP A 641 -14.19 23.26 18.67
N SER A 642 -14.70 23.47 17.45
CA SER A 642 -15.52 22.48 16.75
C SER A 642 -14.72 21.22 16.42
N LEU A 643 -15.27 20.05 16.78
CA LEU A 643 -14.62 18.75 16.58
C LEU A 643 -15.59 17.72 16.00
N VAL A 644 -15.08 16.81 15.17
CA VAL A 644 -15.83 15.64 14.72
C VAL A 644 -15.72 14.55 15.78
N LYS A 645 -16.83 14.21 16.45
CA LYS A 645 -16.88 13.15 17.47
C LYS A 645 -18.14 12.29 17.35
N PRO A 646 -18.11 11.04 17.89
CA PRO A 646 -19.32 10.25 18.04
C PRO A 646 -20.26 10.87 19.07
N GLU A 647 -21.52 10.44 19.01
CA GLU A 647 -22.54 10.89 19.94
C GLU A 647 -22.10 10.71 21.41
N PHE A 648 -22.43 11.71 22.24
CA PHE A 648 -22.05 11.77 23.66
C PHE A 648 -20.53 11.69 23.96
N GLY A 649 -19.67 11.82 22.94
CA GLY A 649 -18.22 11.74 23.11
C GLY A 649 -17.71 10.34 23.47
N ARG A 650 -18.48 9.29 23.17
CA ARG A 650 -18.09 7.88 23.37
C ARG A 650 -17.03 7.44 22.36
N PRO A 651 -16.29 6.35 22.63
CA PRO A 651 -15.52 5.64 21.60
C PRO A 651 -16.39 5.33 20.37
N LEU A 652 -15.79 5.32 19.18
CA LEU A 652 -16.54 5.06 17.94
C LEU A 652 -17.14 3.65 17.93
N LEU A 653 -16.44 2.67 18.52
CA LEU A 653 -16.94 1.30 18.65
C LEU A 653 -18.22 1.21 19.52
N ASP A 654 -18.35 2.10 20.50
CA ASP A 654 -19.51 2.17 21.41
C ASP A 654 -20.64 3.06 20.87
N SER A 655 -20.47 3.60 19.67
CA SER A 655 -21.46 4.41 18.96
C SER A 655 -22.30 3.55 18.00
N PRO A 656 -23.31 4.11 17.32
CA PRO A 656 -24.03 3.39 16.24
C PRO A 656 -23.18 2.99 15.03
N CYS A 657 -21.86 3.23 15.02
CA CYS A 657 -20.96 2.89 13.93
C CYS A 657 -21.09 1.41 13.54
N ILE A 658 -21.30 1.15 12.24
CA ILE A 658 -21.42 -0.20 11.67
C ILE A 658 -20.15 -0.67 10.94
N SER A 659 -19.03 0.05 11.14
CA SER A 659 -17.73 -0.27 10.54
C SER A 659 -17.70 -0.32 9.00
N CYS A 660 -18.58 0.41 8.30
CA CYS A 660 -18.61 0.42 6.82
C CYS A 660 -17.41 1.12 6.17
N GLY A 661 -16.64 1.93 6.93
CA GLY A 661 -15.44 2.63 6.44
C GLY A 661 -15.69 3.72 5.39
N GLN A 662 -16.94 4.11 5.14
CA GLN A 662 -17.24 5.20 4.19
C GLN A 662 -16.70 6.55 4.67
N CYS A 663 -16.68 6.80 5.98
CA CYS A 663 -16.10 8.02 6.55
C CYS A 663 -14.59 8.15 6.32
N VAL A 664 -13.86 7.03 6.34
CA VAL A 664 -12.43 6.95 6.00
C VAL A 664 -12.24 7.20 4.51
N SER A 665 -13.04 6.55 3.67
CA SER A 665 -12.91 6.61 2.20
C SER A 665 -13.14 8.00 1.62
N VAL A 666 -13.88 8.88 2.32
CA VAL A 666 -14.13 10.27 1.88
C VAL A 666 -13.26 11.30 2.58
N CYS A 667 -12.40 10.90 3.51
CA CYS A 667 -11.57 11.84 4.26
C CYS A 667 -10.47 12.44 3.35
N PRO A 668 -10.36 13.77 3.20
CA PRO A 668 -9.41 14.38 2.26
C PRO A 668 -8.03 14.70 2.86
N THR A 669 -7.80 14.43 4.15
CA THR A 669 -6.63 14.90 4.93
C THR A 669 -5.99 13.86 5.85
N GLY A 670 -6.39 12.60 5.76
CA GLY A 670 -5.89 11.56 6.67
C GLY A 670 -6.30 11.75 8.14
N ALA A 671 -7.36 12.50 8.41
CA ALA A 671 -7.93 12.64 9.76
C ALA A 671 -8.72 11.40 10.19
N LEU A 672 -9.17 10.61 9.22
CA LEU A 672 -9.76 9.29 9.40
C LEU A 672 -9.02 8.35 8.44
N ILE A 673 -8.37 7.33 8.97
CA ILE A 673 -7.55 6.37 8.22
C ILE A 673 -7.85 4.95 8.69
N GLU A 674 -7.41 3.96 7.92
CA GLU A 674 -7.49 2.57 8.28
C GLU A 674 -6.53 2.24 9.42
N ARG A 675 -7.03 1.54 10.43
CA ARG A 675 -6.18 0.89 11.43
C ARG A 675 -5.80 -0.49 10.92
N ASN A 676 -4.51 -0.73 10.74
CA ASN A 676 -3.96 -2.06 10.47
C ASN A 676 -3.22 -2.53 11.72
N THR A 677 -3.60 -3.69 12.25
CA THR A 677 -3.00 -4.29 13.44
C THR A 677 -1.94 -5.33 13.12
N HIS A 678 -1.86 -5.77 11.86
CA HIS A 678 -0.98 -6.86 11.43
C HIS A 678 0.22 -6.39 10.62
N LEU A 679 0.10 -5.23 9.98
CA LEU A 679 1.18 -4.57 9.25
C LEU A 679 1.51 -3.24 9.91
N LYS A 680 2.77 -2.83 9.80
CA LYS A 680 3.17 -1.46 10.01
C LYS A 680 2.56 -0.57 8.93
N ASN A 681 1.77 0.39 9.37
CA ASN A 681 1.13 1.41 8.57
C ASN A 681 2.14 2.51 8.28
N VAL A 682 2.80 2.41 7.13
CA VAL A 682 3.75 3.43 6.67
C VAL A 682 3.24 4.12 5.42
N PRO A 683 3.47 5.44 5.28
CA PRO A 683 3.06 6.17 4.09
C PRO A 683 3.91 5.70 2.91
N LEU A 684 3.27 5.07 1.93
CA LEU A 684 3.90 4.60 0.71
C LEU A 684 3.04 5.02 -0.48
N ALA A 685 3.69 5.26 -1.62
CA ALA A 685 3.00 5.19 -2.90
C ALA A 685 2.70 3.70 -3.18
N MET A 686 1.42 3.38 -3.29
CA MET A 686 0.95 2.00 -3.46
C MET A 686 0.69 1.69 -4.93
N ASP A 687 0.81 0.42 -5.29
CA ASP A 687 0.27 -0.12 -6.53
C ASP A 687 -1.23 -0.32 -6.36
N GLU A 688 -2.02 0.03 -7.38
CA GLU A 688 -3.48 -0.03 -7.32
C GLU A 688 -4.04 -0.95 -8.40
N VAL A 689 -4.94 -1.86 -7.99
CA VAL A 689 -5.64 -2.78 -8.89
C VAL A 689 -7.15 -2.64 -8.70
N SER A 690 -7.86 -2.35 -9.79
CA SER A 690 -9.31 -2.40 -9.86
C SER A 690 -9.81 -3.85 -9.94
N SER A 691 -10.69 -4.24 -9.02
CA SER A 691 -11.26 -5.58 -8.95
C SER A 691 -12.66 -5.54 -8.33
N HIS A 692 -13.23 -6.69 -7.99
CA HIS A 692 -14.57 -6.78 -7.40
C HIS A 692 -14.56 -7.54 -6.07
N CYS A 693 -15.44 -7.12 -5.16
CA CYS A 693 -15.61 -7.75 -3.85
C CYS A 693 -16.14 -9.19 -3.99
N SER A 694 -15.51 -10.14 -3.27
CA SER A 694 -15.84 -11.57 -3.33
C SER A 694 -16.86 -12.05 -2.29
N PHE A 695 -17.32 -11.19 -1.39
CA PHE A 695 -18.07 -11.61 -0.19
C PHE A 695 -19.55 -11.97 -0.41
N CYS A 696 -20.24 -11.32 -1.37
CA CYS A 696 -21.66 -11.55 -1.65
C CYS A 696 -21.99 -11.18 -3.10
N GLY A 697 -23.17 -11.58 -3.58
CA GLY A 697 -23.57 -11.41 -4.98
C GLY A 697 -23.75 -9.96 -5.49
N LEU A 698 -23.48 -8.90 -4.71
CA LEU A 698 -23.63 -7.53 -5.21
C LEU A 698 -22.59 -7.14 -6.27
N GLY A 699 -21.39 -7.73 -6.23
CA GLY A 699 -20.31 -7.36 -7.15
C GLY A 699 -19.85 -5.91 -7.00
N CYS A 700 -19.64 -5.43 -5.76
CA CYS A 700 -19.14 -4.06 -5.56
C CYS A 700 -17.73 -3.90 -6.15
N GLY A 701 -17.54 -2.88 -7.00
CA GLY A 701 -16.22 -2.48 -7.51
C GLY A 701 -15.33 -1.94 -6.39
N GLN A 702 -14.06 -2.35 -6.39
CA GLN A 702 -13.09 -1.98 -5.37
C GLN A 702 -11.71 -1.74 -5.99
N VAL A 703 -10.97 -0.78 -5.42
CA VAL A 703 -9.55 -0.56 -5.70
C VAL A 703 -8.74 -1.13 -4.54
N ILE A 704 -7.84 -2.04 -4.85
CA ILE A 704 -6.97 -2.72 -3.88
C ILE A 704 -5.59 -2.08 -3.98
N SER A 705 -5.11 -1.51 -2.87
CA SER A 705 -3.79 -0.88 -2.80
C SER A 705 -2.78 -1.82 -2.13
N THR A 706 -1.72 -2.15 -2.84
CA THR A 706 -0.67 -3.08 -2.41
C THR A 706 0.73 -2.46 -2.51
N ARG A 707 1.68 -3.09 -1.83
CA ARG A 707 3.12 -2.91 -2.08
C ARG A 707 3.79 -4.24 -1.82
N GLY A 708 4.36 -4.82 -2.87
CA GLY A 708 4.80 -6.23 -2.81
C GLY A 708 3.62 -7.16 -2.56
N GLU A 709 3.77 -8.08 -1.61
CA GLU A 709 2.75 -9.09 -1.27
C GLU A 709 1.71 -8.61 -0.23
N SER A 710 1.93 -7.40 0.30
CA SER A 710 1.14 -6.81 1.37
C SER A 710 0.00 -5.95 0.83
N VAL A 711 -1.23 -6.24 1.28
CA VAL A 711 -2.42 -5.42 1.03
C VAL A 711 -2.57 -4.42 2.17
N PHE A 712 -2.50 -3.13 1.86
CA PHE A 712 -2.57 -2.07 2.87
C PHE A 712 -3.99 -1.54 3.05
N LYS A 713 -4.74 -1.40 1.95
CA LYS A 713 -6.12 -0.96 1.97
C LYS A 713 -6.90 -1.44 0.75
N ILE A 714 -8.22 -1.46 0.90
CA ILE A 714 -9.19 -1.68 -0.17
C ILE A 714 -10.22 -0.57 -0.07
N VAL A 715 -10.44 0.22 -1.12
CA VAL A 715 -11.43 1.31 -1.14
C VAL A 715 -12.50 1.05 -2.21
N PRO A 716 -13.72 1.59 -2.07
CA PRO A 716 -14.70 1.51 -3.15
C PRO A 716 -14.17 2.21 -4.42
N GLU A 717 -14.48 1.67 -5.59
CA GLU A 717 -14.34 2.44 -6.83
C GLU A 717 -15.21 3.71 -6.80
N GLN A 718 -14.92 4.67 -7.70
CA GLN A 718 -15.66 5.92 -7.74
C GLN A 718 -17.16 5.67 -7.92
N GLY A 719 -17.97 6.31 -7.07
CA GLY A 719 -19.43 6.16 -7.05
C GLY A 719 -19.95 4.91 -6.34
N GLU A 720 -19.08 3.93 -6.04
CA GLU A 720 -19.45 2.69 -5.36
C GLU A 720 -19.33 2.79 -3.83
N VAL A 721 -19.76 1.72 -3.16
CA VAL A 721 -19.79 1.61 -1.69
C VAL A 721 -19.41 0.19 -1.29
N LEU A 722 -18.60 0.08 -0.24
CA LEU A 722 -18.26 -1.19 0.40
C LEU A 722 -18.89 -1.27 1.79
N CYS A 723 -19.27 -2.48 2.19
CA CYS A 723 -19.57 -2.81 3.59
C CYS A 723 -18.28 -3.11 4.36
N ALA A 724 -18.39 -3.32 5.67
CA ALA A 724 -17.25 -3.68 6.52
C ALA A 724 -16.43 -4.86 5.97
N LYS A 725 -17.09 -5.89 5.41
CA LYS A 725 -16.43 -7.07 4.82
C LYS A 725 -15.58 -6.73 3.61
N GLY A 726 -16.17 -6.06 2.61
CA GLY A 726 -15.41 -5.64 1.42
C GLY A 726 -14.30 -4.64 1.77
N ARG A 727 -14.53 -3.79 2.77
CA ARG A 727 -13.59 -2.74 3.15
C ARG A 727 -12.40 -3.23 3.96
N PHE A 728 -12.63 -4.12 4.94
CA PHE A 728 -11.63 -4.53 5.93
C PHE A 728 -11.42 -6.04 5.99
N GLY A 729 -12.09 -6.83 5.15
CA GLY A 729 -11.99 -8.28 5.10
C GLY A 729 -10.58 -8.84 4.94
N PHE A 730 -9.68 -8.05 4.35
CA PHE A 730 -8.29 -8.40 4.11
C PHE A 730 -7.41 -8.33 5.37
N THR A 731 -7.85 -7.65 6.44
CA THR A 731 -7.01 -7.45 7.63
C THR A 731 -6.86 -8.73 8.45
N ALA A 732 -7.84 -9.63 8.39
CA ALA A 732 -7.73 -10.95 9.02
C ALA A 732 -6.83 -11.85 8.15
N GLN A 733 -5.61 -12.15 8.62
CA GLN A 733 -4.70 -13.06 7.93
C GLN A 733 -4.43 -14.33 8.74
N PRO A 734 -5.25 -15.38 8.58
CA PRO A 734 -4.88 -16.70 9.08
C PRO A 734 -3.63 -17.20 8.36
N GLN A 735 -2.86 -18.06 9.04
CA GLN A 735 -1.70 -18.72 8.43
C GLN A 735 -2.10 -19.43 7.14
N ARG A 736 -1.51 -18.98 6.02
CA ARG A 736 -1.77 -19.49 4.67
C ARG A 736 -1.07 -20.82 4.45
N LEU A 737 -1.69 -21.67 3.65
CA LEU A 737 -1.05 -22.85 3.08
C LEU A 737 -0.17 -22.43 1.89
N THR A 738 1.09 -22.83 1.90
CA THR A 738 2.06 -22.56 0.82
C THR A 738 2.45 -23.84 0.05
N LEU A 739 2.25 -25.02 0.66
CA LEU A 739 2.54 -26.32 0.06
C LEU A 739 1.39 -27.32 0.26
N PRO A 740 1.19 -28.26 -0.67
CA PRO A 740 0.27 -29.39 -0.49
C PRO A 740 0.60 -30.25 0.74
N LEU A 741 -0.44 -30.71 1.42
CA LEU A 741 -0.32 -31.60 2.58
C LEU A 741 -0.95 -32.95 2.27
N ILE A 742 -0.25 -34.04 2.58
CA ILE A 742 -0.78 -35.41 2.54
C ILE A 742 -0.81 -35.97 3.96
N ARG A 743 -1.89 -36.67 4.32
CA ARG A 743 -2.02 -37.37 5.59
C ARG A 743 -1.14 -38.62 5.62
N VAL A 744 -0.27 -38.70 6.64
CA VAL A 744 0.59 -39.84 6.93
C VAL A 744 0.35 -40.26 8.38
N GLY A 745 -0.48 -41.30 8.57
CA GLY A 745 -0.96 -41.68 9.90
C GLY A 745 -1.91 -40.63 10.46
N GLU A 746 -1.63 -40.12 11.67
CA GLU A 746 -2.44 -39.07 12.31
C GLU A 746 -1.99 -37.65 11.94
N ASN A 747 -0.82 -37.49 11.30
CA ASN A 747 -0.22 -36.18 11.01
C ASN A 747 -0.23 -35.85 9.51
N PHE A 748 -0.05 -34.57 9.18
CA PHE A 748 0.23 -34.11 7.83
C PHE A 748 1.73 -34.03 7.56
N ALA A 749 2.11 -34.31 6.31
CA ALA A 749 3.43 -34.01 5.77
C ALA A 749 3.29 -33.09 4.55
N GLU A 750 4.13 -32.06 4.48
CA GLU A 750 4.30 -31.25 3.27
C GLU A 750 4.86 -32.11 2.14
N CYS A 751 4.39 -31.87 0.92
CA CYS A 751 4.81 -32.62 -0.26
C CYS A 751 4.81 -31.75 -1.51
N SER A 752 5.39 -32.27 -2.60
CA SER A 752 5.37 -31.57 -3.88
C SER A 752 3.99 -31.60 -4.54
N TRP A 753 3.73 -30.64 -5.43
CA TRP A 753 2.53 -30.64 -6.28
C TRP A 753 2.36 -31.95 -7.07
N ASP A 754 3.43 -32.52 -7.60
CA ASP A 754 3.39 -33.75 -8.38
C ASP A 754 2.92 -34.95 -7.55
N GLU A 755 3.45 -35.09 -6.34
CA GLU A 755 3.09 -36.15 -5.40
C GLU A 755 1.63 -36.03 -4.96
N ALA A 756 1.21 -34.83 -4.55
CA ALA A 756 -0.16 -34.54 -4.11
C ALA A 756 -1.18 -34.85 -5.21
N LEU A 757 -1.03 -34.26 -6.39
CA LEU A 757 -1.99 -34.40 -7.47
C LEU A 757 -2.04 -35.84 -8.01
N THR A 758 -0.91 -36.54 -8.05
CA THR A 758 -0.87 -37.97 -8.40
C THR A 758 -1.61 -38.82 -7.38
N PHE A 759 -1.44 -38.53 -6.09
CA PHE A 759 -2.13 -39.25 -5.02
C PHE A 759 -3.63 -39.04 -5.11
N VAL A 760 -4.09 -37.79 -5.28
CA VAL A 760 -5.52 -37.47 -5.45
C VAL A 760 -6.10 -38.23 -6.63
N ALA A 761 -5.49 -38.15 -7.82
CA ALA A 761 -6.00 -38.84 -9.02
C ALA A 761 -6.12 -40.36 -8.82
N LYS A 762 -5.09 -41.00 -8.23
CA LYS A 762 -5.10 -42.45 -7.96
C LYS A 762 -6.20 -42.85 -6.98
N LYS A 763 -6.38 -42.09 -5.89
CA LYS A 763 -7.41 -42.37 -4.87
C LYS A 763 -8.81 -42.18 -5.43
N ALA A 764 -9.04 -41.09 -6.16
CA ALA A 764 -10.31 -40.80 -6.81
C ALA A 764 -10.73 -41.92 -7.77
N LEU A 765 -9.82 -42.36 -8.65
CA LEU A 765 -10.08 -43.47 -9.57
C LEU A 765 -10.28 -44.80 -8.85
N ALA A 766 -9.59 -45.03 -7.72
CA ALA A 766 -9.78 -46.22 -6.91
C ALA A 766 -11.16 -46.26 -6.25
N VAL A 767 -11.66 -45.13 -5.73
CA VAL A 767 -13.03 -45.04 -5.19
C VAL A 767 -14.05 -45.24 -6.30
N LYS A 768 -13.87 -44.60 -7.46
CA LYS A 768 -14.72 -44.80 -8.65
C LYS A 768 -14.78 -46.27 -9.06
N ALA A 769 -13.67 -46.99 -9.03
CA ALA A 769 -13.61 -48.39 -9.44
C ALA A 769 -14.23 -49.36 -8.43
N LYS A 770 -14.26 -49.01 -7.14
CA LYS A 770 -14.78 -49.87 -6.05
C LYS A 770 -16.24 -49.61 -5.71
N SER A 771 -16.71 -48.38 -5.94
CA SER A 771 -18.02 -47.92 -5.53
C SER A 771 -19.01 -47.84 -6.71
N LYS A 772 -20.29 -47.66 -6.40
CA LYS A 772 -21.32 -47.47 -7.43
C LYS A 772 -21.18 -46.07 -8.05
N PRO A 773 -21.62 -45.86 -9.31
CA PRO A 773 -21.72 -44.52 -9.88
C PRO A 773 -22.51 -43.59 -8.96
N GLY A 774 -22.07 -42.33 -8.83
CA GLY A 774 -22.67 -41.36 -7.92
C GLY A 774 -22.26 -41.47 -6.45
N SER A 775 -21.27 -42.31 -6.10
CA SER A 775 -20.70 -42.38 -4.74
C SER A 775 -19.59 -41.35 -4.46
N ILE A 776 -19.28 -40.46 -5.40
CA ILE A 776 -18.31 -39.36 -5.21
C ILE A 776 -19.04 -38.03 -5.37
N ALA A 777 -18.85 -37.09 -4.45
CA ALA A 777 -19.42 -35.74 -4.52
C ALA A 777 -18.35 -34.67 -4.75
N ILE A 778 -18.72 -33.58 -5.44
CA ILE A 778 -17.89 -32.40 -5.64
C ILE A 778 -18.65 -31.19 -5.12
N PHE A 779 -18.01 -30.43 -4.25
CA PHE A 779 -18.54 -29.21 -3.65
C PHE A 779 -17.71 -28.02 -4.07
N ALA A 780 -18.37 -26.96 -4.55
CA ALA A 780 -17.72 -25.74 -5.01
C ALA A 780 -18.20 -24.52 -4.21
N SER A 781 -17.24 -23.76 -3.70
CA SER A 781 -17.48 -22.48 -3.05
C SER A 781 -17.90 -21.39 -4.04
N PRO A 782 -18.86 -20.51 -3.68
CA PRO A 782 -19.15 -19.28 -4.40
C PRO A 782 -18.01 -18.25 -4.49
N ALA A 783 -16.86 -18.48 -3.85
CA ALA A 783 -15.64 -17.69 -4.10
C ALA A 783 -14.84 -18.18 -5.32
N LEU A 784 -15.12 -19.36 -5.86
CA LEU A 784 -14.47 -19.81 -7.08
C LEU A 784 -14.95 -19.00 -8.28
N THR A 785 -14.06 -18.74 -9.23
CA THR A 785 -14.42 -18.10 -10.50
C THR A 785 -15.30 -19.03 -11.35
N LEU A 786 -16.01 -18.46 -12.32
CA LEU A 786 -16.83 -19.24 -13.24
C LEU A 786 -15.99 -20.31 -13.95
N GLU A 787 -14.79 -19.95 -14.38
CA GLU A 787 -13.84 -20.83 -15.04
C GLU A 787 -13.39 -21.98 -14.12
N GLU A 788 -13.05 -21.68 -12.86
CA GLU A 788 -12.66 -22.67 -11.86
C GLU A 788 -13.81 -23.66 -11.60
N ALA A 789 -15.03 -23.14 -11.43
CA ALA A 789 -16.22 -23.94 -11.19
C ALA A 789 -16.57 -24.82 -12.40
N MET A 790 -16.57 -24.29 -13.63
CA MET A 790 -16.85 -25.07 -14.84
C MET A 790 -15.82 -26.18 -15.07
N LEU A 791 -14.53 -25.89 -14.80
CA LEU A 791 -13.49 -26.90 -14.91
C LEU A 791 -13.66 -28.00 -13.86
N ALA A 792 -13.97 -27.65 -12.61
CA ALA A 792 -14.28 -28.63 -11.55
C ALA A 792 -15.54 -29.46 -11.87
N ALA A 793 -16.60 -28.83 -12.39
CA ALA A 793 -17.82 -29.52 -12.80
C ALA A 793 -17.57 -30.54 -13.93
N SER A 794 -16.62 -30.27 -14.81
CA SER A 794 -16.23 -31.20 -15.89
C SER A 794 -15.68 -32.54 -15.37
N TRP A 795 -15.21 -32.61 -14.12
CA TRP A 795 -14.74 -33.85 -13.49
C TRP A 795 -15.86 -34.85 -13.24
N LYS A 796 -17.13 -34.45 -13.32
CA LYS A 796 -18.28 -35.34 -13.13
C LYS A 796 -18.22 -36.57 -14.05
N ASP A 797 -17.77 -36.38 -15.29
CA ASP A 797 -17.55 -37.46 -16.25
C ASP A 797 -16.38 -38.37 -15.84
N LEU A 798 -15.28 -37.77 -15.37
CA LEU A 798 -14.09 -38.47 -14.91
C LEU A 798 -14.37 -39.31 -13.68
N LEU A 799 -15.28 -38.87 -12.82
CA LEU A 799 -15.64 -39.50 -11.55
C LEU A 799 -16.92 -40.35 -11.66
N ALA A 800 -17.62 -40.32 -12.80
CA ALA A 800 -18.91 -40.99 -13.03
C ALA A 800 -19.95 -40.62 -11.95
N THR A 801 -20.19 -39.33 -11.80
CA THR A 801 -21.10 -38.78 -10.78
C THR A 801 -21.91 -37.60 -11.33
N GLU A 802 -23.07 -37.33 -10.75
CA GLU A 802 -23.86 -36.10 -10.95
C GLU A 802 -24.07 -35.39 -9.59
N GLN A 803 -23.23 -35.72 -8.61
CA GLN A 803 -23.28 -35.21 -7.24
C GLN A 803 -22.51 -33.88 -7.12
N LEU A 804 -22.99 -32.86 -7.82
CA LEU A 804 -22.40 -31.52 -7.82
C LEU A 804 -23.27 -30.58 -6.98
N SER A 805 -22.70 -30.03 -5.90
CA SER A 805 -23.42 -29.12 -5.00
C SER A 805 -22.52 -28.03 -4.43
N SER A 806 -23.08 -27.17 -3.60
CA SER A 806 -22.36 -26.24 -2.74
C SER A 806 -22.92 -26.38 -1.33
N PHE A 807 -22.08 -26.32 -0.31
CA PHE A 807 -22.59 -26.20 1.07
C PHE A 807 -23.11 -24.79 1.35
N SER A 808 -22.68 -23.81 0.55
CA SER A 808 -23.12 -22.44 0.67
C SER A 808 -24.62 -22.31 0.35
N PRO A 809 -25.35 -21.45 1.07
CA PRO A 809 -26.80 -21.33 0.91
C PRO A 809 -27.19 -20.69 -0.42
N ASP A 810 -28.26 -21.19 -1.03
CA ASP A 810 -28.85 -20.60 -2.23
C ASP A 810 -30.38 -20.62 -2.14
N CYS A 811 -30.98 -19.49 -1.78
CA CYS A 811 -32.44 -19.39 -1.72
C CYS A 811 -33.06 -19.12 -3.10
N GLY A 812 -32.26 -18.73 -4.09
CA GLY A 812 -32.69 -18.48 -5.45
C GLY A 812 -33.24 -19.72 -6.16
N ARG A 813 -32.86 -20.93 -5.70
CA ARG A 813 -33.48 -22.20 -6.12
C ARG A 813 -35.01 -22.19 -6.04
N GLY A 814 -35.61 -21.41 -5.15
CA GLY A 814 -37.06 -21.23 -5.08
C GLY A 814 -37.66 -20.66 -6.37
N LEU A 815 -36.90 -19.86 -7.13
CA LEU A 815 -37.31 -19.33 -8.43
C LEU A 815 -37.44 -20.43 -9.49
N VAL A 816 -36.63 -21.49 -9.41
CA VAL A 816 -36.63 -22.57 -10.40
C VAL A 816 -37.98 -23.29 -10.43
N ASN A 817 -38.63 -23.45 -9.28
CA ASN A 817 -39.93 -24.09 -9.17
C ASN A 817 -41.04 -23.32 -9.89
N VAL A 818 -40.92 -21.98 -9.95
CA VAL A 818 -41.94 -21.09 -10.53
C VAL A 818 -41.58 -20.63 -11.94
N LEU A 819 -40.38 -20.07 -12.11
CA LEU A 819 -39.90 -19.41 -13.33
C LEU A 819 -38.99 -20.30 -14.19
N GLY A 820 -38.46 -21.39 -13.63
CA GLY A 820 -37.59 -22.33 -14.35
C GLY A 820 -36.11 -21.98 -14.35
N GLU A 821 -35.70 -20.86 -13.75
CA GLU A 821 -34.31 -20.40 -13.70
C GLU A 821 -33.95 -19.86 -12.31
N ASN A 822 -32.68 -20.00 -11.92
CA ASN A 822 -32.14 -19.48 -10.66
C ASN A 822 -31.39 -18.16 -10.90
N GLN A 823 -32.13 -17.12 -11.27
CA GLN A 823 -31.56 -15.81 -11.60
C GLN A 823 -32.53 -14.72 -11.18
N SER A 824 -31.99 -13.63 -10.61
CA SER A 824 -32.77 -12.41 -10.37
C SER A 824 -33.41 -11.91 -11.67
N THR A 825 -34.63 -11.41 -11.60
CA THR A 825 -35.40 -10.95 -12.79
C THR A 825 -35.29 -9.45 -13.04
N CYS A 826 -34.52 -8.73 -12.21
CA CYS A 826 -34.27 -7.30 -12.33
C CYS A 826 -32.80 -6.99 -12.04
N SER A 827 -32.33 -5.90 -12.64
CA SER A 827 -31.02 -5.32 -12.33
C SER A 827 -31.04 -4.47 -11.07
N LEU A 828 -29.88 -4.33 -10.41
CA LEU A 828 -29.75 -3.42 -9.27
C LEU A 828 -30.01 -1.95 -9.64
N GLU A 829 -29.76 -1.56 -10.89
CA GLU A 829 -29.99 -0.20 -11.40
C GLU A 829 -31.48 0.15 -11.54
N GLU A 830 -32.31 -0.83 -11.89
CA GLU A 830 -33.76 -0.64 -12.03
C GLU A 830 -34.45 -0.25 -10.71
N MET A 831 -33.80 -0.52 -9.57
CA MET A 831 -34.27 -0.12 -8.24
C MET A 831 -34.45 1.40 -8.11
N ASN A 832 -33.62 2.20 -8.78
CA ASN A 832 -33.73 3.67 -8.74
C ASN A 832 -34.99 4.19 -9.45
N GLY A 833 -35.63 3.38 -10.30
CA GLY A 833 -36.79 3.79 -11.09
C GLY A 833 -38.13 3.20 -10.66
N THR A 834 -38.16 2.36 -9.62
CA THR A 834 -39.36 1.63 -9.17
C THR A 834 -40.28 2.50 -8.31
N ASN A 835 -41.54 2.09 -8.13
CA ASN A 835 -42.48 2.79 -7.23
C ASN A 835 -42.50 2.19 -5.83
N LEU A 836 -42.23 0.89 -5.71
CA LEU A 836 -42.23 0.16 -4.45
C LEU A 836 -41.04 -0.79 -4.39
N ILE A 837 -40.36 -0.80 -3.25
CA ILE A 837 -39.37 -1.81 -2.88
C ILE A 837 -39.96 -2.64 -1.74
N LEU A 838 -40.01 -3.95 -1.92
CA LEU A 838 -40.39 -4.90 -0.89
C LEU A 838 -39.14 -5.67 -0.44
N MET A 839 -38.60 -5.30 0.71
CA MET A 839 -37.39 -5.90 1.28
C MET A 839 -37.75 -7.05 2.23
N LEU A 840 -37.17 -8.23 2.02
CA LEU A 840 -37.34 -9.42 2.83
C LEU A 840 -36.01 -9.89 3.43
N GLY A 841 -35.96 -10.01 4.76
CA GLY A 841 -34.75 -10.35 5.52
C GLY A 841 -34.02 -9.12 6.06
N SER A 842 -32.95 -9.33 6.85
CA SER A 842 -32.36 -8.24 7.65
C SER A 842 -31.27 -7.46 6.92
N PHE A 843 -30.55 -8.10 5.98
CA PHE A 843 -29.38 -7.52 5.30
C PHE A 843 -28.27 -7.03 6.24
N ASN A 844 -28.25 -7.51 7.49
CA ASN A 844 -27.20 -7.17 8.46
C ASN A 844 -25.81 -7.63 7.98
N GLN A 845 -25.76 -8.66 7.13
CA GLN A 845 -24.54 -9.18 6.51
C GLN A 845 -24.15 -8.46 5.22
N ASN A 846 -25.00 -7.57 4.70
CA ASN A 846 -24.81 -6.82 3.46
C ASN A 846 -25.36 -5.39 3.61
N GLN A 847 -24.51 -4.49 4.10
CA GLN A 847 -24.87 -3.11 4.41
C GLN A 847 -24.99 -2.21 3.17
N VAL A 848 -24.49 -2.65 2.00
CA VAL A 848 -24.50 -1.84 0.76
C VAL A 848 -25.90 -1.76 0.17
N LEU A 849 -26.65 -2.87 0.19
CA LEU A 849 -27.99 -2.89 -0.39
C LEU A 849 -28.97 -1.97 0.36
N PRO A 850 -29.04 -1.95 1.71
CA PRO A 850 -29.79 -0.94 2.45
C PRO A 850 -29.44 0.50 2.08
N ALA A 851 -28.15 0.82 1.85
CA ALA A 851 -27.74 2.16 1.42
C ALA A 851 -28.27 2.50 0.01
N ARG A 852 -28.24 1.54 -0.93
CA ARG A 852 -28.84 1.69 -2.26
C ARG A 852 -30.37 1.85 -2.19
N ILE A 853 -31.05 1.10 -1.31
CA ILE A 853 -32.50 1.25 -1.07
C ILE A 853 -32.81 2.66 -0.55
N ARG A 854 -32.02 3.19 0.39
CA ARG A 854 -32.19 4.56 0.90
C ARG A 854 -32.08 5.60 -0.21
N SER A 855 -31.10 5.43 -1.12
CA SER A 855 -30.98 6.29 -2.31
C SER A 855 -32.23 6.22 -3.20
N ALA A 856 -32.76 5.02 -3.48
CA ALA A 856 -33.96 4.84 -4.29
C ALA A 856 -35.23 5.43 -3.63
N VAL A 857 -35.38 5.28 -2.31
CA VAL A 857 -36.47 5.92 -1.55
C VAL A 857 -36.35 7.44 -1.60
N GLY A 858 -35.14 7.98 -1.49
CA GLY A 858 -34.86 9.41 -1.68
C GLY A 858 -35.25 9.95 -3.06
N GLN A 859 -35.31 9.08 -4.08
CA GLN A 859 -35.76 9.39 -5.45
C GLN A 859 -37.27 9.18 -5.66
N GLY A 860 -38.01 8.73 -4.63
CA GLY A 860 -39.47 8.67 -4.64
C GLY A 860 -40.08 7.25 -4.57
N ALA A 861 -39.28 6.20 -4.40
CA ALA A 861 -39.81 4.86 -4.14
C ALA A 861 -40.40 4.74 -2.72
N GLU A 862 -41.49 4.00 -2.57
CA GLU A 862 -41.98 3.57 -1.24
C GLU A 862 -41.26 2.29 -0.81
N LEU A 863 -41.05 2.10 0.50
CA LEU A 863 -40.39 0.92 1.06
C LEU A 863 -41.31 0.14 2.00
N VAL A 864 -41.37 -1.17 1.80
CA VAL A 864 -41.95 -2.13 2.75
C VAL A 864 -40.84 -3.07 3.21
N VAL A 865 -40.69 -3.22 4.53
CA VAL A 865 -39.67 -4.09 5.14
C VAL A 865 -40.35 -5.23 5.89
N ILE A 866 -39.98 -6.46 5.56
CA ILE A 866 -40.37 -7.68 6.27
C ILE A 866 -39.10 -8.32 6.83
N SER A 867 -38.86 -8.13 8.13
CA SER A 867 -37.67 -8.66 8.80
C SER A 867 -37.93 -8.82 10.31
N PRO A 868 -37.49 -9.92 10.93
CA PRO A 868 -37.66 -10.19 12.36
C PRO A 868 -36.67 -9.36 13.19
N GLU A 869 -35.61 -8.88 12.55
CA GLU A 869 -34.57 -8.05 13.14
C GLU A 869 -34.71 -6.59 12.71
N LYS A 870 -34.12 -5.71 13.51
CA LYS A 870 -33.90 -4.31 13.16
C LYS A 870 -32.99 -4.23 11.91
N THR A 871 -33.32 -3.34 11.00
CA THR A 871 -32.56 -3.12 9.75
C THR A 871 -32.06 -1.67 9.65
N LEU A 872 -31.17 -1.42 8.69
CA LEU A 872 -30.63 -0.08 8.40
C LEU A 872 -31.61 0.85 7.66
N VAL A 873 -32.82 0.39 7.35
CA VAL A 873 -33.82 1.15 6.57
C VAL A 873 -35.19 1.17 7.25
N ASP A 874 -35.28 0.74 8.51
CA ASP A 874 -36.54 0.75 9.27
C ASP A 874 -37.09 2.17 9.47
N ASP A 875 -36.22 3.18 9.53
CA ASP A 875 -36.56 4.61 9.71
C ASP A 875 -37.23 5.23 8.47
N ILE A 876 -37.02 4.66 7.29
CA ILE A 876 -37.60 5.11 6.01
C ILE A 876 -38.67 4.16 5.47
N ALA A 877 -38.97 3.09 6.18
CA ALA A 877 -40.00 2.12 5.79
C ALA A 877 -41.40 2.72 5.98
N LYS A 878 -42.24 2.65 4.94
CA LYS A 878 -43.66 2.98 5.02
C LYS A 878 -44.43 1.94 5.82
N ILE A 879 -44.06 0.66 5.65
CA ILE A 879 -44.58 -0.47 6.41
C ILE A 879 -43.40 -1.32 6.88
N LYS A 880 -43.33 -1.60 8.17
CA LYS A 880 -42.40 -2.57 8.76
C LYS A 880 -43.21 -3.67 9.40
N VAL A 881 -42.90 -4.92 9.06
CA VAL A 881 -43.48 -6.11 9.66
C VAL A 881 -42.36 -7.01 10.19
N CYS A 882 -42.58 -7.58 11.38
CA CYS A 882 -41.65 -8.49 12.04
C CYS A 882 -42.33 -9.86 12.23
N PRO A 883 -42.45 -10.67 11.16
CA PRO A 883 -43.14 -11.95 11.27
C PRO A 883 -42.29 -13.00 11.98
N ASP A 884 -42.92 -13.86 12.78
CA ASP A 884 -42.28 -15.06 13.34
C ASP A 884 -41.93 -16.09 12.24
N ASN A 885 -42.75 -16.11 11.17
CA ASN A 885 -42.64 -17.05 10.06
C ASN A 885 -42.87 -16.34 8.72
N ASN A 886 -41.80 -16.09 7.96
CA ASN A 886 -41.89 -15.50 6.61
C ASN A 886 -42.76 -16.31 5.65
N THR A 887 -42.56 -17.63 5.57
CA THR A 887 -43.31 -18.47 4.62
C THR A 887 -44.81 -18.39 4.89
N ALA A 888 -45.22 -18.49 6.15
CA ALA A 888 -46.61 -18.32 6.57
C ALA A 888 -47.12 -16.90 6.33
N PHE A 889 -46.31 -15.88 6.63
CA PHE A 889 -46.69 -14.49 6.40
C PHE A 889 -46.85 -14.17 4.90
N ILE A 890 -45.99 -14.70 4.03
CA ILE A 890 -46.13 -14.57 2.58
C ILE A 890 -47.38 -15.32 2.09
N ARG A 891 -47.72 -16.48 2.67
CA ARG A 891 -49.00 -17.15 2.39
C ARG A 891 -50.20 -16.29 2.79
N GLU A 892 -50.12 -15.58 3.91
CA GLU A 892 -51.15 -14.61 4.30
C GLU A 892 -51.25 -13.45 3.30
N ILE A 893 -50.12 -12.93 2.80
CA ILE A 893 -50.11 -11.89 1.76
C ILE A 893 -50.77 -12.41 0.47
N LEU A 894 -50.42 -13.62 0.03
CA LEU A 894 -51.02 -14.26 -1.15
C LEU A 894 -52.53 -14.46 -0.99
N ALA A 895 -52.99 -14.92 0.17
CA ALA A 895 -54.41 -15.03 0.48
C ALA A 895 -55.11 -13.67 0.44
N ALA A 896 -54.50 -12.63 1.03
CA ALA A 896 -55.03 -11.27 1.00
C ALA A 896 -55.10 -10.69 -0.41
N LEU A 897 -54.13 -10.96 -1.29
CA LEU A 897 -54.16 -10.51 -2.69
C LEU A 897 -55.37 -11.08 -3.45
N ILE A 898 -55.73 -12.35 -3.18
CA ILE A 898 -56.90 -13.01 -3.76
C ILE A 898 -58.19 -12.42 -3.17
N GLU A 899 -58.28 -12.32 -1.84
CA GLU A 899 -59.46 -11.80 -1.14
C GLU A 899 -59.78 -10.35 -1.53
N GLN A 900 -58.75 -9.52 -1.75
CA GLN A 900 -58.88 -8.11 -2.12
C GLN A 900 -58.97 -7.88 -3.64
N SER A 901 -58.97 -8.94 -4.46
CA SER A 901 -59.01 -8.84 -5.93
C SER A 901 -57.88 -7.98 -6.53
N LEU A 902 -56.66 -8.13 -6.01
CA LEU A 902 -55.45 -7.39 -6.43
C LEU A 902 -54.56 -8.17 -7.42
N ILE A 903 -55.05 -9.31 -7.90
CA ILE A 903 -54.37 -10.18 -8.87
C ILE A 903 -54.61 -9.71 -10.31
N ASN A 904 -53.66 -10.01 -11.20
CA ASN A 904 -53.83 -9.80 -12.64
C ASN A 904 -54.37 -11.10 -13.28
N GLU A 905 -55.68 -11.32 -13.21
CA GLU A 905 -56.32 -12.54 -13.71
C GLU A 905 -56.01 -12.81 -15.20
N GLN A 906 -55.96 -11.77 -16.02
CA GLN A 906 -55.63 -11.89 -17.45
C GLN A 906 -54.23 -12.46 -17.65
N PHE A 907 -53.24 -11.95 -16.90
CA PHE A 907 -51.87 -12.43 -16.97
C PHE A 907 -51.77 -13.87 -16.44
N VAL A 908 -52.35 -14.15 -15.27
CA VAL A 908 -52.29 -15.49 -14.66
C VAL A 908 -52.87 -16.56 -15.58
N HIS A 909 -54.05 -16.34 -16.17
CA HIS A 909 -54.65 -17.30 -17.09
C HIS A 909 -53.87 -17.45 -18.42
N ALA A 910 -53.12 -16.44 -18.83
CA ALA A 910 -52.34 -16.48 -20.06
C ALA A 910 -50.93 -17.08 -19.87
N LYS A 911 -50.31 -16.87 -18.72
CA LYS A 911 -48.86 -17.08 -18.48
C LYS A 911 -48.52 -17.96 -17.28
N ALA A 912 -49.50 -18.46 -16.52
CA ALA A 912 -49.27 -19.34 -15.37
C ALA A 912 -50.11 -20.63 -15.42
N GLN A 913 -49.60 -21.69 -14.80
CA GLN A 913 -50.33 -22.93 -14.47
C GLN A 913 -50.36 -23.11 -12.94
N GLY A 914 -51.24 -23.95 -12.41
CA GLY A 914 -51.27 -24.26 -10.97
C GLY A 914 -52.01 -23.25 -10.09
N TYR A 915 -52.62 -22.21 -10.69
CA TYR A 915 -53.28 -21.14 -9.95
C TYR A 915 -54.47 -21.63 -9.12
N GLU A 916 -55.32 -22.51 -9.66
CA GLU A 916 -56.51 -22.98 -8.94
C GLU A 916 -56.13 -23.89 -7.77
N GLU A 917 -55.06 -24.68 -7.91
CA GLU A 917 -54.47 -25.48 -6.84
C GLU A 917 -53.93 -24.59 -5.72
N LEU A 918 -53.13 -23.57 -6.06
CA LEU A 918 -52.62 -22.58 -5.11
C LEU A 918 -53.76 -21.83 -4.41
N ARG A 919 -54.74 -21.34 -5.17
CA ARG A 919 -55.93 -20.67 -4.64
C ARG A 919 -56.70 -21.56 -3.68
N SER A 920 -56.87 -22.85 -4.01
CA SER A 920 -57.54 -23.80 -3.13
C SER A 920 -56.76 -24.06 -1.85
N ALA A 921 -55.43 -24.09 -1.93
CA ALA A 921 -54.55 -24.27 -0.77
C ALA A 921 -54.52 -23.08 0.18
N LEU A 922 -54.74 -21.87 -0.33
CA LEU A 922 -54.77 -20.63 0.45
C LEU A 922 -56.15 -20.36 1.10
N LYS A 923 -57.21 -21.09 0.75
CA LYS A 923 -58.57 -20.88 1.32
C LYS A 923 -58.64 -20.99 2.84
N THR A 924 -57.74 -21.75 3.45
CA THR A 924 -57.69 -21.96 4.91
C THR A 924 -56.74 -20.98 5.62
N THR A 925 -56.02 -20.15 4.87
CA THR A 925 -55.08 -19.16 5.39
C THR A 925 -55.82 -17.84 5.60
N ALA A 926 -56.06 -17.45 6.85
CA ALA A 926 -56.63 -16.16 7.19
C ALA A 926 -55.53 -15.09 7.24
N ALA A 927 -55.64 -14.04 6.44
CA ALA A 927 -54.64 -12.98 6.40
C ALA A 927 -54.81 -11.99 7.57
N GLY A 928 -53.75 -11.80 8.36
CA GLY A 928 -53.69 -10.76 9.39
C GLY A 928 -53.72 -9.35 8.80
N THR A 929 -53.94 -8.34 9.65
CA THR A 929 -54.03 -6.93 9.23
C THR A 929 -52.76 -6.41 8.58
N GLU A 930 -51.58 -6.86 9.04
CA GLU A 930 -50.29 -6.47 8.47
C GLU A 930 -50.10 -7.09 7.07
N ALA A 931 -50.44 -8.38 6.90
CA ALA A 931 -50.41 -9.05 5.60
C ALA A 931 -51.36 -8.38 4.59
N GLN A 932 -52.56 -8.00 5.04
CA GLN A 932 -53.52 -7.25 4.22
C GLN A 932 -52.98 -5.88 3.78
N ALA A 933 -52.27 -5.16 4.64
CA ALA A 933 -51.66 -3.87 4.31
C ALA A 933 -50.51 -4.01 3.29
N VAL A 934 -49.67 -5.03 3.46
CA VAL A 934 -48.59 -5.35 2.51
C VAL A 934 -49.16 -5.78 1.15
N ALA A 935 -50.18 -6.65 1.14
CA ALA A 935 -50.87 -7.07 -0.07
C ALA A 935 -51.46 -5.88 -0.83
N LEU A 936 -52.07 -4.93 -0.13
CA LEU A 936 -52.59 -3.71 -0.72
C LEU A 936 -51.49 -2.84 -1.36
N ALA A 937 -50.40 -2.59 -0.61
CA ALA A 937 -49.28 -1.79 -1.09
C ALA A 937 -48.62 -2.42 -2.33
N TYR A 938 -48.31 -3.72 -2.27
CA TYR A 938 -47.68 -4.45 -3.38
C TYR A 938 -48.62 -4.63 -4.57
N GLY A 939 -49.89 -4.98 -4.33
CA GLY A 939 -50.90 -5.17 -5.38
C GLY A 939 -51.13 -3.91 -6.20
N GLN A 940 -51.30 -2.75 -5.55
CA GLN A 940 -51.59 -1.47 -6.20
C GLN A 940 -50.38 -0.80 -6.85
N ALA A 941 -49.15 -1.13 -6.43
CA ALA A 941 -47.94 -0.58 -7.02
C ALA A 941 -47.88 -0.90 -8.53
N LYS A 942 -47.60 0.11 -9.37
CA LYS A 942 -47.44 -0.09 -10.81
C LYS A 942 -46.13 -0.81 -11.14
N LYS A 943 -45.07 -0.40 -10.46
CA LYS A 943 -43.72 -0.97 -10.53
C LYS A 943 -43.27 -1.36 -9.13
N ALA A 944 -42.97 -2.63 -8.90
CA ALA A 944 -42.48 -3.10 -7.61
C ALA A 944 -41.33 -4.09 -7.78
N ILE A 945 -40.28 -3.90 -7.01
CA ILE A 945 -39.13 -4.79 -6.95
C ILE A 945 -39.09 -5.44 -5.57
N ILE A 946 -38.95 -6.75 -5.55
CA ILE A 946 -38.70 -7.53 -4.34
C ILE A 946 -37.19 -7.69 -4.18
N VAL A 947 -36.70 -7.51 -2.95
CA VAL A 947 -35.27 -7.66 -2.64
C VAL A 947 -35.12 -8.65 -1.49
N VAL A 948 -34.33 -9.70 -1.68
CA VAL A 948 -34.26 -10.86 -0.77
C VAL A 948 -32.85 -11.08 -0.24
N ASP A 949 -32.75 -11.21 1.08
CA ASP A 949 -31.52 -11.54 1.79
C ASP A 949 -31.31 -13.07 1.83
N GLY A 950 -30.40 -13.59 1.01
CA GLY A 950 -30.10 -15.02 0.93
C GLY A 950 -29.44 -15.60 2.18
N TYR A 951 -29.00 -14.77 3.13
CA TYR A 951 -28.48 -15.26 4.42
C TYR A 951 -29.59 -15.68 5.40
N THR A 952 -30.79 -15.11 5.25
CA THR A 952 -31.86 -15.21 6.26
C THR A 952 -33.18 -15.74 5.69
N VAL A 953 -33.34 -15.78 4.36
CA VAL A 953 -34.57 -16.20 3.69
C VAL A 953 -34.43 -17.61 3.08
N SER A 954 -35.46 -18.44 3.23
CA SER A 954 -35.49 -19.81 2.70
C SER A 954 -35.95 -19.86 1.23
N ALA A 955 -35.54 -20.92 0.51
CA ALA A 955 -35.98 -21.14 -0.87
C ALA A 955 -37.52 -21.25 -1.01
N ALA A 956 -38.21 -21.83 -0.01
CA ALA A 956 -39.68 -21.91 -0.01
C ALA A 956 -40.36 -20.53 0.09
N ALA A 957 -39.77 -19.59 0.84
CA ALA A 957 -40.27 -18.21 0.89
C ALA A 957 -40.05 -17.49 -0.46
N VAL A 958 -38.91 -17.72 -1.11
CA VAL A 958 -38.62 -17.19 -2.46
C VAL A 958 -39.60 -17.73 -3.50
N GLU A 959 -39.93 -19.02 -3.45
CA GLU A 959 -40.95 -19.65 -4.31
C GLU A 959 -42.30 -18.93 -4.20
N LEU A 960 -42.79 -18.73 -2.97
CA LEU A 960 -44.06 -18.01 -2.74
C LEU A 960 -44.01 -16.53 -3.16
N MET A 961 -42.85 -15.88 -3.06
CA MET A 961 -42.66 -14.51 -3.55
C MET A 961 -42.66 -14.45 -5.08
N ALA A 962 -42.12 -15.47 -5.75
CA ALA A 962 -42.23 -15.61 -7.19
C ALA A 962 -43.69 -15.86 -7.60
N ASP A 963 -44.44 -16.68 -6.86
CA ASP A 963 -45.89 -16.84 -7.07
C ASP A 963 -46.63 -15.50 -6.95
N MET A 964 -46.32 -14.71 -5.91
CA MET A 964 -46.90 -13.38 -5.70
C MET A 964 -46.62 -12.43 -6.87
N MET A 965 -45.38 -12.45 -7.36
CA MET A 965 -44.92 -11.64 -8.48
C MET A 965 -45.65 -12.01 -9.78
N VAL A 966 -45.80 -13.31 -10.07
CA VAL A 966 -46.55 -13.84 -11.23
C VAL A 966 -48.05 -13.51 -11.09
N MET A 967 -48.65 -13.73 -9.92
CA MET A 967 -50.07 -13.46 -9.65
C MET A 967 -50.47 -12.00 -9.88
N THR A 968 -49.54 -11.07 -9.64
CA THR A 968 -49.77 -9.63 -9.82
C THR A 968 -49.29 -9.11 -11.18
N GLY A 969 -48.71 -9.96 -12.04
CA GLY A 969 -48.16 -9.58 -13.34
C GLY A 969 -46.93 -8.67 -13.26
N LYS A 970 -46.18 -8.75 -12.16
CA LYS A 970 -44.99 -7.93 -11.89
C LYS A 970 -43.68 -8.69 -12.21
N VAL A 971 -43.69 -9.43 -13.31
CA VAL A 971 -42.54 -10.16 -13.86
C VAL A 971 -42.43 -9.83 -15.36
N ASP A 972 -41.27 -10.09 -15.99
CA ASP A 972 -40.99 -9.86 -17.42
C ASP A 972 -41.23 -8.43 -17.91
N THR A 973 -41.16 -7.43 -17.02
CA THR A 973 -41.24 -6.02 -17.42
C THR A 973 -40.23 -5.20 -16.65
N ALA A 974 -39.69 -4.14 -17.28
CA ALA A 974 -38.71 -3.29 -16.62
C ALA A 974 -39.21 -2.77 -15.27
N ARG A 975 -38.35 -2.81 -14.25
CA ARG A 975 -38.60 -2.35 -12.87
C ARG A 975 -39.67 -3.14 -12.11
N ASN A 976 -39.90 -4.38 -12.52
CA ASN A 976 -40.84 -5.32 -11.91
C ASN A 976 -40.13 -6.68 -11.81
N GLY A 977 -39.84 -7.12 -10.60
CA GLY A 977 -39.09 -8.35 -10.45
C GLY A 977 -38.62 -8.63 -9.04
N ILE A 978 -37.65 -9.53 -8.95
CA ILE A 978 -37.02 -9.97 -7.72
C ILE A 978 -35.49 -9.95 -7.87
N ILE A 979 -34.81 -9.49 -6.82
CA ILE A 979 -33.35 -9.47 -6.71
C ILE A 979 -32.97 -10.28 -5.47
N ILE A 980 -32.12 -11.29 -5.64
CA ILE A 980 -31.72 -12.21 -4.58
C ILE A 980 -30.23 -12.08 -4.33
N ILE A 981 -29.84 -11.67 -3.11
CA ILE A 981 -28.44 -11.57 -2.74
C ILE A 981 -28.03 -12.77 -1.90
N ASN A 982 -27.46 -13.78 -2.55
CA ASN A 982 -26.91 -14.96 -1.89
C ASN A 982 -25.51 -14.69 -1.26
N PRO A 983 -25.09 -15.52 -0.29
CA PRO A 983 -23.72 -15.54 0.22
C PRO A 983 -22.69 -15.88 -0.87
N GLY A 984 -21.56 -15.16 -0.84
CA GLY A 984 -20.48 -15.30 -1.81
C GLY A 984 -20.76 -14.67 -3.17
N ALA A 985 -19.72 -14.17 -3.83
CA ALA A 985 -19.88 -13.30 -5.00
C ALA A 985 -20.31 -14.01 -6.28
N ASN A 986 -20.01 -15.30 -6.42
CA ASN A 986 -20.25 -16.04 -7.66
C ASN A 986 -21.30 -17.14 -7.53
N ALA A 987 -22.25 -17.03 -6.60
CA ALA A 987 -23.29 -18.05 -6.39
C ALA A 987 -24.03 -18.41 -7.69
N ASN A 988 -24.36 -17.41 -8.52
CA ASN A 988 -25.00 -17.63 -9.83
C ASN A 988 -24.05 -18.34 -10.82
N GLY A 989 -22.74 -18.05 -10.77
CA GLY A 989 -21.74 -18.77 -11.58
C GLY A 989 -21.57 -20.23 -11.15
N ILE A 990 -21.62 -20.51 -9.85
CA ILE A 990 -21.61 -21.89 -9.32
C ILE A 990 -22.84 -22.66 -9.81
N TRP A 991 -24.03 -22.05 -9.73
CA TRP A 991 -25.26 -22.64 -10.26
C TRP A 991 -25.15 -22.95 -11.76
N ARG A 992 -24.74 -21.96 -12.57
CA ARG A 992 -24.60 -22.11 -14.03
C ARG A 992 -23.54 -23.13 -14.44
N SER A 993 -22.54 -23.35 -13.60
CA SER A 993 -21.52 -24.39 -13.81
C SER A 993 -22.05 -25.81 -13.60
N GLY A 994 -23.25 -25.96 -13.03
CA GLY A 994 -23.92 -27.25 -12.83
C GLY A 994 -23.94 -27.74 -11.39
N PHE A 995 -23.47 -26.97 -10.42
CA PHE A 995 -23.56 -27.29 -8.98
C PHE A 995 -24.95 -26.95 -8.43
N ASN A 996 -25.98 -27.60 -8.96
CA ASN A 996 -27.38 -27.30 -8.71
C ASN A 996 -28.10 -28.28 -7.77
N ARG A 997 -27.43 -29.36 -7.34
CA ARG A 997 -28.02 -30.32 -6.39
C ARG A 997 -28.15 -29.68 -5.01
N ASP A 998 -29.22 -30.01 -4.29
CA ASP A 998 -29.44 -29.49 -2.93
C ASP A 998 -28.36 -29.96 -1.96
N GLY A 999 -27.58 -29.02 -1.43
CA GLY A 999 -26.52 -29.28 -0.46
C GLY A 999 -27.05 -29.91 0.83
N VAL A 1000 -28.29 -29.62 1.22
CA VAL A 1000 -28.91 -30.23 2.42
C VAL A 1000 -29.21 -31.71 2.17
N GLU A 1001 -29.71 -32.07 1.00
CA GLU A 1001 -29.96 -33.47 0.63
C GLU A 1001 -28.65 -34.24 0.56
N LEU A 1002 -27.64 -33.69 -0.12
CA LEU A 1002 -26.35 -34.34 -0.27
C LEU A 1002 -25.60 -34.47 1.07
N THR A 1003 -25.77 -33.51 1.98
CA THR A 1003 -25.29 -33.60 3.37
C THR A 1003 -25.91 -34.79 4.11
N ARG A 1004 -27.22 -35.03 3.94
CA ARG A 1004 -27.88 -36.21 4.53
C ARG A 1004 -27.35 -37.51 3.93
N GLU A 1005 -27.09 -37.55 2.62
CA GLU A 1005 -26.49 -38.72 1.94
C GLU A 1005 -25.05 -39.01 2.44
N ILE A 1006 -24.27 -37.96 2.74
CA ILE A 1006 -22.97 -38.09 3.41
C ILE A 1006 -23.12 -38.71 4.80
N MET A 1007 -24.03 -38.17 5.63
CA MET A 1007 -24.29 -38.69 6.98
C MET A 1007 -24.83 -40.13 6.96
N ALA A 1008 -25.57 -40.51 5.92
CA ALA A 1008 -26.04 -41.87 5.69
C ALA A 1008 -24.96 -42.83 5.15
N GLY A 1009 -23.77 -42.32 4.80
CA GLY A 1009 -22.65 -43.09 4.29
C GLY A 1009 -22.81 -43.55 2.83
N GLU A 1010 -23.68 -42.89 2.05
CA GLU A 1010 -23.90 -43.18 0.63
C GLU A 1010 -22.79 -42.60 -0.25
N ILE A 1011 -22.21 -41.47 0.17
CA ILE A 1011 -21.04 -40.85 -0.44
C ILE A 1011 -19.77 -41.46 0.17
N LYS A 1012 -18.92 -42.05 -0.68
CA LYS A 1012 -17.67 -42.71 -0.32
C LYS A 1012 -16.44 -41.87 -0.57
N GLY A 1013 -16.53 -40.84 -1.41
CA GLY A 1013 -15.48 -39.84 -1.52
C GLY A 1013 -15.99 -38.45 -1.82
N ALA A 1014 -15.24 -37.43 -1.41
CA ALA A 1014 -15.63 -36.04 -1.60
C ALA A 1014 -14.45 -35.15 -2.00
N PHE A 1015 -14.75 -34.19 -2.88
CA PHE A 1015 -13.88 -33.07 -3.25
C PHE A 1015 -14.53 -31.80 -2.72
N ILE A 1016 -13.95 -31.19 -1.69
CA ILE A 1016 -14.47 -29.97 -1.08
C ILE A 1016 -13.57 -28.81 -1.50
N LEU A 1017 -14.07 -27.93 -2.36
CA LEU A 1017 -13.30 -26.87 -3.00
C LEU A 1017 -13.68 -25.51 -2.41
N GLY A 1018 -12.87 -25.01 -1.48
CA GLY A 1018 -13.04 -23.69 -0.87
C GLY A 1018 -14.16 -23.60 0.16
N GLU A 1019 -14.54 -24.70 0.81
CA GLU A 1019 -15.61 -24.73 1.83
C GLU A 1019 -15.16 -25.44 3.12
N ASP A 1020 -15.73 -25.02 4.26
CA ASP A 1020 -15.50 -25.56 5.59
C ASP A 1020 -16.83 -25.96 6.29
N PRO A 1021 -17.54 -26.99 5.78
CA PRO A 1021 -18.81 -27.43 6.34
C PRO A 1021 -18.72 -27.93 7.80
N VAL A 1022 -17.55 -28.41 8.26
CA VAL A 1022 -17.35 -28.81 9.66
C VAL A 1022 -17.21 -27.59 10.56
N GLY A 1023 -16.37 -26.61 10.20
CA GLY A 1023 -16.22 -25.38 10.98
C GLY A 1023 -17.49 -24.53 10.99
N ALA A 1024 -18.26 -24.58 9.92
CA ALA A 1024 -19.62 -24.03 9.87
C ALA A 1024 -20.60 -24.83 10.74
N GLY A 1025 -20.30 -26.08 11.08
CA GLY A 1025 -21.15 -27.00 11.83
C GLY A 1025 -22.39 -27.47 11.06
N LEU A 1026 -22.24 -27.65 9.75
CA LEU A 1026 -23.22 -28.33 8.88
C LEU A 1026 -22.99 -29.84 8.86
N LEU A 1027 -21.74 -30.27 8.99
CA LEU A 1027 -21.34 -31.68 9.08
C LEU A 1027 -20.57 -31.92 10.38
N ASP A 1028 -20.74 -33.12 10.96
CA ASP A 1028 -19.86 -33.58 12.03
C ASP A 1028 -18.57 -34.22 11.47
N ALA A 1029 -17.50 -34.20 12.26
CA ALA A 1029 -16.21 -34.73 11.85
C ALA A 1029 -16.23 -36.25 11.55
N GLN A 1030 -17.12 -37.00 12.21
CA GLN A 1030 -17.22 -38.45 12.05
C GLN A 1030 -17.77 -38.83 10.67
N SER A 1031 -18.72 -38.05 10.15
CA SER A 1031 -19.35 -38.22 8.84
C SER A 1031 -18.34 -38.08 7.70
N LEU A 1032 -17.36 -37.18 7.84
CA LEU A 1032 -16.28 -37.01 6.85
C LEU A 1032 -15.12 -38.01 7.05
N SER A 1033 -14.77 -38.32 8.30
CA SER A 1033 -13.65 -39.25 8.60
C SER A 1033 -13.93 -40.70 8.18
N GLY A 1034 -15.20 -41.06 7.95
CA GLY A 1034 -15.61 -42.39 7.50
C GLY A 1034 -15.55 -42.63 5.99
N MET A 1035 -15.11 -41.64 5.19
CA MET A 1035 -15.01 -41.76 3.74
C MET A 1035 -13.79 -42.59 3.31
N ASP A 1036 -13.85 -43.20 2.12
CA ASP A 1036 -12.71 -43.90 1.50
C ASP A 1036 -11.66 -42.91 0.97
N PHE A 1037 -12.08 -41.67 0.66
CA PHE A 1037 -11.21 -40.59 0.23
C PHE A 1037 -11.83 -39.20 0.43
N LEU A 1038 -11.11 -38.29 1.06
CA LEU A 1038 -11.47 -36.89 1.21
C LEU A 1038 -10.35 -35.98 0.72
N MET A 1039 -10.63 -35.19 -0.32
CA MET A 1039 -9.78 -34.08 -0.75
C MET A 1039 -10.41 -32.76 -0.32
N VAL A 1040 -9.61 -31.91 0.33
CA VAL A 1040 -10.02 -30.53 0.65
C VAL A 1040 -9.06 -29.59 -0.05
N ALA A 1041 -9.60 -28.57 -0.71
CA ALA A 1041 -8.82 -27.46 -1.21
C ALA A 1041 -9.23 -26.21 -0.46
N SER A 1042 -8.25 -25.52 0.12
CA SER A 1042 -8.51 -24.37 1.00
C SER A 1042 -7.30 -23.45 1.04
N PRO A 1043 -7.48 -22.12 1.18
CA PRO A 1043 -6.38 -21.20 1.42
C PRO A 1043 -5.74 -21.36 2.81
N PHE A 1044 -6.45 -21.98 3.77
CA PHE A 1044 -6.04 -22.14 5.17
C PHE A 1044 -6.27 -23.57 5.67
N VAL A 1045 -5.62 -23.95 6.77
CA VAL A 1045 -5.99 -25.15 7.54
C VAL A 1045 -7.30 -24.86 8.30
N THR A 1046 -8.40 -25.42 7.80
CA THR A 1046 -9.75 -25.33 8.37
C THR A 1046 -10.12 -26.59 9.16
N ASP A 1047 -11.24 -26.56 9.89
CA ASP A 1047 -11.72 -27.74 10.62
C ASP A 1047 -12.02 -28.91 9.67
N THR A 1048 -12.53 -28.60 8.47
CA THR A 1048 -12.72 -29.61 7.40
C THR A 1048 -11.39 -30.07 6.80
N ALA A 1049 -10.44 -29.16 6.54
CA ALA A 1049 -9.12 -29.52 5.99
C ALA A 1049 -8.34 -30.43 6.96
N ALA A 1050 -8.50 -30.22 8.27
CA ALA A 1050 -7.89 -31.03 9.31
C ALA A 1050 -8.31 -32.51 9.28
N LEU A 1051 -9.39 -32.87 8.56
CA LEU A 1051 -9.89 -34.24 8.38
C LEU A 1051 -9.51 -34.86 7.03
N ALA A 1052 -8.98 -34.07 6.09
CA ALA A 1052 -8.73 -34.53 4.73
C ALA A 1052 -7.60 -35.55 4.63
N ASP A 1053 -7.63 -36.41 3.61
CA ASP A 1053 -6.48 -37.23 3.22
C ASP A 1053 -5.41 -36.39 2.51
N VAL A 1054 -5.85 -35.38 1.76
CA VAL A 1054 -5.00 -34.42 1.07
C VAL A 1054 -5.60 -33.02 1.18
N VAL A 1055 -4.76 -32.04 1.49
CA VAL A 1055 -5.10 -30.61 1.45
C VAL A 1055 -4.31 -29.94 0.34
N LEU A 1056 -5.01 -29.32 -0.61
CA LEU A 1056 -4.41 -28.51 -1.67
C LEU A 1056 -4.54 -27.01 -1.32
N PRO A 1057 -3.44 -26.23 -1.32
CA PRO A 1057 -3.49 -24.79 -1.16
C PRO A 1057 -4.32 -24.16 -2.29
N LEU A 1058 -5.31 -23.34 -1.93
CA LEU A 1058 -6.02 -22.50 -2.89
C LEU A 1058 -5.52 -21.06 -2.82
N SER A 1059 -5.49 -20.42 -3.98
CA SER A 1059 -5.42 -18.96 -4.07
C SER A 1059 -6.76 -18.35 -3.67
N THR A 1060 -6.70 -17.17 -3.07
CA THR A 1060 -7.86 -16.36 -2.72
C THR A 1060 -8.32 -15.48 -3.89
N PRO A 1061 -9.50 -14.85 -3.83
CA PRO A 1061 -9.94 -13.90 -4.86
C PRO A 1061 -9.01 -12.69 -5.08
N LEU A 1062 -8.10 -12.39 -4.14
CA LEU A 1062 -7.07 -11.35 -4.31
C LEU A 1062 -5.87 -11.82 -5.15
N GLU A 1063 -5.80 -13.11 -5.49
CA GLU A 1063 -4.64 -13.75 -6.11
C GLU A 1063 -4.96 -14.44 -7.44
N ASN A 1064 -6.24 -14.47 -7.82
CA ASN A 1064 -6.68 -15.06 -9.08
C ASN A 1064 -7.42 -14.04 -9.94
N GLU A 1065 -7.27 -14.21 -11.26
CA GLU A 1065 -8.16 -13.62 -12.24
C GLU A 1065 -9.30 -14.58 -12.60
N GLY A 1066 -10.42 -14.01 -13.06
CA GLY A 1066 -11.52 -14.77 -13.64
C GLY A 1066 -12.82 -13.98 -13.63
N ILE A 1067 -13.92 -14.69 -13.87
CA ILE A 1067 -15.25 -14.10 -14.00
C ILE A 1067 -16.13 -14.47 -12.81
N TYR A 1068 -16.82 -13.47 -12.27
CA TYR A 1068 -17.99 -13.67 -11.41
C TYR A 1068 -19.28 -13.25 -12.12
N ILE A 1069 -20.37 -13.95 -11.81
CA ILE A 1069 -21.72 -13.59 -12.20
C ILE A 1069 -22.43 -13.07 -10.95
N THR A 1070 -22.73 -11.77 -10.95
CA THR A 1070 -23.42 -11.09 -9.84
C THR A 1070 -24.85 -11.60 -9.68
N ALA A 1071 -25.46 -11.27 -8.55
CA ALA A 1071 -26.84 -11.56 -8.19
C ALA A 1071 -27.83 -11.13 -9.28
N ASP A 1072 -27.58 -10.00 -9.94
CA ASP A 1072 -28.40 -9.45 -11.02
C ASP A 1072 -27.96 -9.88 -12.43
N GLY A 1073 -27.04 -10.85 -12.52
CA GLY A 1073 -26.66 -11.52 -13.77
C GLY A 1073 -25.58 -10.80 -14.57
N LYS A 1074 -25.00 -9.72 -14.03
CA LYS A 1074 -23.86 -9.05 -14.67
C LYS A 1074 -22.60 -9.89 -14.52
N THR A 1075 -21.79 -9.88 -15.57
CA THR A 1075 -20.45 -10.46 -15.55
C THR A 1075 -19.47 -9.38 -15.06
N VAL A 1076 -18.74 -9.68 -13.98
CA VAL A 1076 -17.67 -8.82 -13.47
C VAL A 1076 -16.35 -9.58 -13.49
N ARG A 1077 -15.25 -8.87 -13.74
CA ARG A 1077 -13.91 -9.47 -13.82
C ARG A 1077 -13.17 -9.26 -12.51
N LEU A 1078 -12.62 -10.34 -11.98
CA LEU A 1078 -11.62 -10.30 -10.93
C LEU A 1078 -10.24 -10.09 -11.54
N GLN A 1079 -9.46 -9.22 -10.88
CA GLN A 1079 -8.05 -9.04 -11.14
C GLN A 1079 -7.24 -9.37 -9.87
N PRO A 1080 -6.12 -10.10 -9.98
CA PRO A 1080 -5.24 -10.39 -8.86
C PRO A 1080 -4.50 -9.11 -8.45
N ALA A 1081 -4.44 -8.87 -7.15
CA ALA A 1081 -3.69 -7.76 -6.56
C ALA A 1081 -2.28 -8.19 -6.08
N LYS A 1082 -2.04 -9.50 -5.98
CA LYS A 1082 -0.77 -10.11 -5.59
C LYS A 1082 -0.66 -11.55 -6.08
N ASP A 1083 0.51 -12.15 -5.93
CA ASP A 1083 0.72 -13.54 -6.33
C ASP A 1083 0.21 -14.54 -5.29
N ALA A 1084 -0.14 -15.74 -5.77
CA ALA A 1084 -0.53 -16.83 -4.88
C ALA A 1084 0.71 -17.34 -4.10
N PRO A 1085 0.68 -17.40 -2.76
CA PRO A 1085 1.83 -17.86 -1.97
C PRO A 1085 2.29 -19.30 -2.28
N ALA A 1086 1.42 -20.12 -2.87
CA ALA A 1086 1.72 -21.49 -3.28
C ALA A 1086 2.28 -21.61 -4.71
N GLY A 1087 2.43 -20.49 -5.42
CA GLY A 1087 3.07 -20.39 -6.73
C GLY A 1087 2.27 -20.97 -7.91
N ARG A 1088 0.99 -21.32 -7.73
CA ARG A 1088 0.10 -21.83 -8.79
C ARG A 1088 -1.29 -21.23 -8.66
N SER A 1089 -1.91 -20.91 -9.79
CA SER A 1089 -3.33 -20.54 -9.84
C SER A 1089 -4.23 -21.76 -9.60
N ASN A 1090 -5.46 -21.54 -9.12
CA ASN A 1090 -6.44 -22.61 -8.94
C ASN A 1090 -6.73 -23.35 -10.26
N LEU A 1091 -6.80 -22.61 -11.38
CA LEU A 1091 -7.02 -23.20 -12.71
C LEU A 1091 -5.89 -24.14 -13.13
N ASP A 1092 -4.64 -23.78 -12.86
CA ASP A 1092 -3.50 -24.65 -13.16
C ASP A 1092 -3.56 -25.95 -12.35
N ILE A 1093 -3.95 -25.85 -11.08
CA ILE A 1093 -4.12 -27.01 -10.18
C ILE A 1093 -5.23 -27.92 -10.73
N TRP A 1094 -6.38 -27.35 -11.12
CA TRP A 1094 -7.52 -28.10 -11.65
C TRP A 1094 -7.25 -28.77 -12.99
N MET A 1095 -6.55 -28.09 -13.88
CA MET A 1095 -6.20 -28.62 -15.18
C MET A 1095 -5.21 -29.79 -15.04
N ASP A 1096 -4.19 -29.65 -14.21
CA ASP A 1096 -3.20 -30.71 -13.92
C ASP A 1096 -3.87 -31.93 -13.27
N LEU A 1097 -4.73 -31.71 -12.28
CA LEU A 1097 -5.49 -32.80 -11.65
C LEU A 1097 -6.38 -33.54 -12.66
N GLY A 1098 -7.12 -32.82 -13.51
CA GLY A 1098 -7.94 -33.39 -14.57
C GLY A 1098 -7.13 -34.25 -15.54
N LEU A 1099 -5.97 -33.75 -15.98
CA LEU A 1099 -5.06 -34.47 -16.88
C LEU A 1099 -4.45 -35.72 -16.23
N ARG A 1100 -4.22 -35.73 -14.92
CA ARG A 1100 -3.76 -36.93 -14.20
C ARG A 1100 -4.84 -37.99 -14.05
N MET A 1101 -6.12 -37.59 -13.97
CA MET A 1101 -7.25 -38.52 -13.97
C MET A 1101 -7.50 -39.09 -15.37
N ASP A 1102 -7.37 -38.28 -16.42
CA ASP A 1102 -7.44 -38.72 -17.82
C ASP A 1102 -6.60 -37.82 -18.75
N PRO A 1103 -5.41 -38.27 -19.19
CA PRO A 1103 -4.52 -37.48 -20.05
C PRO A 1103 -5.08 -37.14 -21.44
N LEU A 1104 -6.09 -37.87 -21.93
CA LEU A 1104 -6.64 -37.69 -23.27
C LEU A 1104 -7.63 -36.52 -23.37
N ARG A 1105 -8.09 -35.98 -22.24
CA ARG A 1105 -9.10 -34.91 -22.17
C ARG A 1105 -8.54 -33.49 -22.21
N GLY A 1106 -7.26 -33.28 -22.50
CA GLY A 1106 -6.64 -31.95 -22.51
C GLY A 1106 -7.32 -30.93 -23.44
N ASN A 1107 -7.84 -31.36 -24.59
CA ASN A 1107 -8.60 -30.50 -25.50
C ASN A 1107 -10.01 -30.19 -24.97
N ASP A 1108 -10.62 -31.11 -24.24
CA ASP A 1108 -11.96 -30.93 -23.67
C ASP A 1108 -11.93 -29.84 -22.59
N PHE A 1109 -10.92 -29.85 -21.70
CA PHE A 1109 -10.77 -28.82 -20.67
C PHE A 1109 -10.54 -27.43 -21.28
N ARG A 1110 -9.73 -27.31 -22.33
CA ARG A 1110 -9.55 -26.03 -23.05
C ARG A 1110 -10.84 -25.55 -23.71
N ASN A 1111 -11.67 -26.46 -24.20
CA ASN A 1111 -12.97 -26.12 -24.78
C ASN A 1111 -13.97 -25.66 -23.71
N VAL A 1112 -13.95 -26.28 -22.52
CA VAL A 1112 -14.75 -25.83 -21.36
C VAL A 1112 -14.40 -24.38 -20.99
N LEU A 1113 -13.11 -24.06 -20.89
CA LEU A 1113 -12.65 -22.70 -20.58
C LEU A 1113 -13.06 -21.68 -21.66
N ARG A 1114 -13.02 -22.06 -22.94
CA ARG A 1114 -13.55 -21.21 -24.03
C ARG A 1114 -15.07 -21.04 -23.96
N GLY A 1115 -15.78 -22.08 -23.53
CA GLY A 1115 -17.23 -22.08 -23.38
C GLY A 1115 -17.73 -21.21 -22.22
N ALA A 1116 -16.92 -21.05 -21.17
CA ALA A 1116 -17.25 -20.21 -20.01
C ALA A 1116 -17.62 -18.78 -20.41
N MET A 1117 -16.86 -18.18 -21.33
CA MET A 1117 -17.13 -16.83 -21.84
C MET A 1117 -18.44 -16.73 -22.66
N SER A 1118 -18.93 -17.84 -23.21
CA SER A 1118 -20.15 -17.86 -24.03
C SER A 1118 -21.45 -18.04 -23.23
N GLN A 1119 -21.35 -18.46 -21.96
CA GLN A 1119 -22.51 -18.67 -21.06
C GLN A 1119 -22.90 -17.43 -20.24
N CYS A 1120 -22.22 -16.31 -20.46
CA CYS A 1120 -22.46 -15.05 -19.75
C CYS A 1120 -23.79 -14.37 -20.10
N CYS A 1121 -24.39 -14.69 -21.26
CA CYS A 1121 -25.63 -14.06 -21.72
C CYS A 1121 -26.78 -15.07 -21.80
N SER A 1122 -27.73 -14.98 -20.87
CA SER A 1122 -29.04 -15.61 -21.00
C SER A 1122 -30.12 -14.55 -20.82
N ASP A 1123 -31.10 -14.53 -21.73
CA ASP A 1123 -32.30 -13.72 -21.56
C ASP A 1123 -33.15 -14.33 -20.44
N THR A 1124 -33.48 -13.54 -19.42
CA THR A 1124 -34.27 -13.96 -18.25
C THR A 1124 -35.77 -14.09 -18.54
N SER A 1125 -36.14 -14.60 -19.72
CA SER A 1125 -37.55 -14.79 -20.11
C SER A 1125 -38.01 -16.22 -19.82
N PHE A 1126 -39.17 -16.36 -19.19
CA PHE A 1126 -39.81 -17.66 -19.00
C PHE A 1126 -41.00 -17.85 -19.96
N ASP A 1127 -41.21 -19.08 -20.44
CA ASP A 1127 -42.33 -19.37 -21.36
C ASP A 1127 -43.68 -19.37 -20.63
N GLN A 1128 -43.78 -20.15 -19.54
CA GLN A 1128 -44.97 -20.29 -18.70
C GLN A 1128 -44.57 -20.60 -17.25
N ALA A 1129 -45.11 -19.84 -16.28
CA ALA A 1129 -44.83 -20.01 -14.86
C ALA A 1129 -45.65 -21.15 -14.24
N LYS A 1130 -45.10 -21.83 -13.21
CA LYS A 1130 -45.76 -22.90 -12.47
C LYS A 1130 -45.99 -22.49 -11.02
N LEU A 1131 -47.22 -22.15 -10.69
CA LEU A 1131 -47.60 -21.78 -9.33
C LEU A 1131 -47.74 -23.03 -8.45
N GLY A 1132 -47.24 -22.97 -7.22
CA GLY A 1132 -47.14 -24.12 -6.33
C GLY A 1132 -47.34 -23.77 -4.86
N ILE A 1133 -47.45 -24.80 -4.01
CA ILE A 1133 -47.46 -24.61 -2.55
C ILE A 1133 -46.03 -24.90 -2.08
N GLY A 1134 -45.27 -23.86 -1.76
CA GLY A 1134 -43.96 -24.05 -1.11
C GLY A 1134 -44.14 -24.85 0.18
N THR A 1135 -43.46 -26.00 0.30
CA THR A 1135 -43.53 -26.85 1.51
C THR A 1135 -42.61 -26.34 2.62
N ASP A 1136 -43.08 -26.41 3.86
CA ASP A 1136 -42.46 -25.87 5.08
C ASP A 1136 -40.95 -26.11 5.19
N GLY A 1137 -40.17 -25.04 5.01
CA GLY A 1137 -38.80 -24.93 5.48
C GLY A 1137 -38.73 -24.07 6.75
N PRO A 1138 -37.77 -24.33 7.67
CA PRO A 1138 -37.66 -23.52 8.89
C PRO A 1138 -37.38 -22.05 8.53
N ILE A 1139 -37.97 -21.16 9.32
CA ILE A 1139 -37.90 -19.71 9.10
C ILE A 1139 -36.71 -19.16 9.84
N PHE A 1140 -35.96 -18.26 9.18
CA PHE A 1140 -34.93 -17.44 9.80
C PHE A 1140 -33.95 -18.23 10.67
N VAL A 1141 -33.51 -19.40 10.20
CA VAL A 1141 -32.29 -19.97 10.74
C VAL A 1141 -31.14 -19.30 10.00
N PRO A 1142 -30.26 -18.55 10.69
CA PRO A 1142 -29.07 -18.00 10.05
C PRO A 1142 -28.34 -19.14 9.37
N VAL A 1143 -28.24 -19.10 8.04
CA VAL A 1143 -27.59 -20.19 7.34
C VAL A 1143 -26.09 -20.04 7.55
N LYS A 1144 -25.46 -21.14 7.95
CA LYS A 1144 -24.04 -21.17 8.29
C LYS A 1144 -23.24 -21.03 6.99
N ILE A 1145 -22.43 -19.98 6.91
CA ILE A 1145 -21.52 -19.75 5.80
C ILE A 1145 -20.40 -20.79 5.89
N THR A 1146 -20.05 -21.44 4.79
CA THR A 1146 -18.99 -22.45 4.74
C THR A 1146 -17.68 -21.92 4.19
N ASP A 1147 -17.72 -20.86 3.39
CA ASP A 1147 -16.51 -20.32 2.79
C ASP A 1147 -15.53 -19.81 3.88
N PRO A 1148 -14.32 -20.39 3.97
CA PRO A 1148 -13.34 -20.03 4.99
C PRO A 1148 -12.80 -18.60 4.81
N THR A 1149 -12.93 -18.01 3.62
CA THR A 1149 -12.62 -16.59 3.39
C THR A 1149 -13.69 -15.68 4.00
N LEU A 1150 -14.90 -16.18 4.21
CA LEU A 1150 -16.03 -15.43 4.78
C LEU A 1150 -16.24 -15.68 6.28
N LEU A 1151 -15.89 -16.88 6.77
CA LEU A 1151 -16.19 -17.38 8.12
C LEU A 1151 -15.52 -16.62 9.27
N LYS A 1152 -14.36 -16.01 9.04
CA LYS A 1152 -13.54 -15.39 10.10
C LYS A 1152 -13.80 -13.90 10.30
N PHE A 1153 -14.65 -13.29 9.48
CA PHE A 1153 -15.02 -11.88 9.62
C PHE A 1153 -16.20 -11.74 10.60
N ARG A 1154 -15.91 -11.76 11.91
CA ARG A 1154 -16.88 -11.33 12.94
C ARG A 1154 -16.67 -9.84 13.20
N VAL A 1155 -17.52 -9.01 12.59
CA VAL A 1155 -17.65 -7.57 12.92
C VAL A 1155 -18.37 -7.42 14.24
#